data_AF-A0A0Q5IVF4-F1
#
_entry.id   AF-A0A0Q5IVF4-F1
#
_cell.length_a   1.000
_cell.length_b   1.000
_cell.length_c   1.000
_cell.angle_alpha   90.00
_cell.angle_beta   90.00
_cell.angle_gamma   90.00
#
_symmetry.space_group_name_H-M   'P 1'
#
loop_
_entity.id
_entity.type
_entity.pdbx_description
1 polymer ?
#
loop_
_entity_poly.entity_id
_entity_poly.type
_entity_poly.pdbx_seq_one_letter_code
_entity_poly.pdbx_strand_id
1 'polypeptide(L)'
;MPLETGTLLAGRYDLRALLGEGGSAQVFRAGDALLDREVAVKVMHAHVPESDRRRFLREVRTLARLTHPGVVSVLDLGEEPEGGRPFFTMPLLTGGPITALGPLEDAPGPLARFLTAAAFASRALHFVHAQGIVHRDLTPGNVLLDGAGLPRIMDFGLVALSEHTRHLTRSGVTLGTPAYMAPEQAKGTGVDARSDLYALGAVLYRVACGSPPFVGDSDQSVLYQHVYEAAPDPRELNPAIPDAVAQVLLALLAKRPERRPDSGEVLAHLWALARRDVWTAHARGQYRGGRVRSGEHPDGPARASRLQEAWSVPLPGEVTWPAAVVGEGDLVAVGTRGGQLVLTHTSGRPYATFAARDEVTAPATFLGGHVLYGAWDGTLRRAELQSGQEVWRHQARAEFTGAPTVWADRVLAASRDGHLHALNLRTGELAWAYRTGGPLAASPVIWAGAALLCDEDGWLHAIDARSGGPLWKVEVGTVHATPALLPTGPAEATLVIATWPGEVHALRLSAASGRAALRADEPILWTYDLEDEVWASPAIARSAVAAPLLATAAPAEVARGPAGGHGVVVVAGWGGVVRALRLSDGEDLWAHALEGRVTASPVISGGLVYIASELGELAVLDLATGAVRWTRRERTGVQATPLAAGGALYVAFMDGTLRAYRDATPAWTAGGVRED
;
A
#
# COMPACT_ATOMS: atom_id res chain seq x y z
N MET A 1 -31.75 -15.89 -31.15
CA MET A 1 -30.32 -16.27 -31.30
C MET A 1 -29.52 -15.70 -30.12
N PRO A 2 -28.40 -16.30 -29.74
CA PRO A 2 -27.49 -15.67 -28.77
C PRO A 2 -27.03 -14.30 -29.31
N LEU A 3 -26.88 -13.31 -28.43
CA LEU A 3 -26.30 -12.01 -28.80
C LEU A 3 -24.79 -12.18 -28.90
N GLU A 4 -24.21 -11.85 -30.05
CA GLU A 4 -22.78 -11.96 -30.28
C GLU A 4 -22.16 -10.59 -30.53
N THR A 5 -20.87 -10.47 -30.24
CA THR A 5 -20.04 -9.33 -30.65
C THR A 5 -20.18 -9.09 -32.16
N GLY A 6 -20.35 -7.84 -32.57
CA GLY A 6 -20.66 -7.40 -33.93
C GLY A 6 -22.17 -7.21 -34.21
N THR A 7 -23.04 -7.54 -33.25
CA THR A 7 -24.49 -7.33 -33.40
C THR A 7 -24.84 -5.84 -33.26
N LEU A 8 -25.66 -5.31 -34.16
CA LEU A 8 -26.24 -3.97 -34.06
C LEU A 8 -27.59 -4.03 -33.30
N LEU A 9 -27.52 -3.87 -31.98
CA LEU A 9 -28.69 -3.93 -31.10
C LEU A 9 -29.62 -2.72 -31.33
N ALA A 10 -30.90 -3.02 -31.55
CA ALA A 10 -31.96 -2.03 -31.82
C ALA A 10 -31.62 -1.02 -32.94
N GLY A 11 -30.80 -1.43 -33.92
CA GLY A 11 -30.38 -0.57 -35.03
C GLY A 11 -29.47 0.60 -34.63
N ARG A 12 -28.96 0.65 -33.39
CA ARG A 12 -28.21 1.80 -32.85
C ARG A 12 -26.94 1.44 -32.10
N TYR A 13 -26.96 0.36 -31.33
CA TYR A 13 -25.86 0.02 -30.42
C TYR A 13 -25.04 -1.14 -30.99
N ASP A 14 -23.88 -0.82 -31.55
CA ASP A 14 -22.92 -1.79 -32.09
C ASP A 14 -22.19 -2.50 -30.94
N LEU A 15 -22.49 -3.77 -30.66
CA LEU A 15 -21.92 -4.53 -29.56
C LEU A 15 -20.48 -4.96 -29.89
N ARG A 16 -19.48 -4.37 -29.25
CA ARG A 16 -18.06 -4.54 -29.60
C ARG A 16 -17.29 -5.55 -28.76
N ALA A 17 -17.68 -5.73 -27.49
CA ALA A 17 -17.04 -6.70 -26.61
C ALA A 17 -17.97 -7.08 -25.45
N LEU A 18 -17.98 -8.36 -25.05
CA LEU A 18 -18.64 -8.80 -23.83
C LEU A 18 -17.78 -8.38 -22.61
N LEU A 19 -18.37 -7.60 -21.70
CA LEU A 19 -17.73 -7.13 -20.46
C LEU A 19 -18.02 -8.05 -19.27
N GLY A 20 -19.18 -8.69 -19.26
CA GLY A 20 -19.56 -9.63 -18.21
C GLY A 20 -20.88 -10.32 -18.49
N GLU A 21 -21.07 -11.50 -17.90
CA GLU A 21 -22.28 -12.30 -18.03
C GLU A 21 -22.72 -12.79 -16.65
N GLY A 22 -23.98 -12.55 -16.32
CA GLY A 22 -24.61 -13.03 -15.09
C GLY A 22 -25.85 -13.87 -15.39
N GLY A 23 -26.48 -14.41 -14.35
CA GLY A 23 -27.63 -15.30 -14.49
C GLY A 23 -28.88 -14.64 -15.12
N SER A 24 -28.98 -13.31 -15.10
CA SER A 24 -30.16 -12.57 -15.62
C SER A 24 -29.86 -11.66 -16.81
N ALA A 25 -28.59 -11.34 -17.08
CA ALA A 25 -28.21 -10.40 -18.13
C ALA A 25 -26.76 -10.56 -18.58
N GLN A 26 -26.48 -10.07 -19.79
CA GLN A 26 -25.14 -9.85 -20.33
C GLN A 26 -24.85 -8.36 -20.41
N VAL A 27 -23.58 -7.96 -20.22
CA VAL A 27 -23.13 -6.58 -20.33
C VAL A 27 -22.10 -6.48 -21.43
N PHE A 28 -22.33 -5.60 -22.40
CA PHE A 28 -21.45 -5.38 -23.54
C PHE A 28 -20.89 -3.96 -23.54
N ARG A 29 -19.66 -3.78 -24.02
CA ARG A 29 -19.16 -2.51 -24.54
C ARG A 29 -19.80 -2.30 -25.91
N ALA A 30 -20.38 -1.14 -26.14
CA ALA A 30 -21.02 -0.84 -27.42
C ALA A 30 -20.70 0.58 -27.91
N GLY A 31 -20.68 0.75 -29.23
CA GLY A 31 -20.73 2.07 -29.87
C GLY A 31 -22.17 2.51 -30.06
N ASP A 32 -22.52 3.68 -29.53
CA ASP A 32 -23.78 4.37 -29.84
C ASP A 32 -23.63 5.12 -31.15
N ALA A 33 -24.12 4.54 -32.26
CA ALA A 33 -23.95 5.09 -33.61
C ALA A 33 -24.68 6.42 -33.82
N LEU A 34 -25.65 6.77 -32.97
CA LEU A 34 -26.40 8.01 -33.07
C LEU A 34 -25.69 9.18 -32.39
N LEU A 35 -25.08 8.92 -31.22
CA LEU A 35 -24.43 9.94 -30.40
C LEU A 35 -22.89 9.92 -30.50
N ASP A 36 -22.34 9.03 -31.32
CA ASP A 36 -20.91 8.83 -31.54
C ASP A 36 -20.10 8.74 -30.25
N ARG A 37 -20.51 7.81 -29.36
CA ARG A 37 -19.87 7.58 -28.06
C ARG A 37 -19.86 6.11 -27.70
N GLU A 38 -18.95 5.73 -26.79
CA GLU A 38 -18.96 4.40 -26.20
C GLU A 38 -19.82 4.33 -24.94
N VAL A 39 -20.57 3.23 -24.81
CA VAL A 39 -21.46 2.95 -23.68
C VAL A 39 -21.29 1.50 -23.23
N ALA A 40 -21.74 1.22 -22.01
CA ALA A 40 -22.02 -0.15 -21.58
C ALA A 40 -23.52 -0.44 -21.78
N VAL A 41 -23.85 -1.60 -22.33
CA VAL A 41 -25.22 -2.04 -22.62
C VAL A 41 -25.49 -3.30 -21.83
N LYS A 42 -26.44 -3.26 -20.89
CA LYS A 42 -26.88 -4.43 -20.12
C LYS A 42 -28.16 -4.97 -20.75
N VAL A 43 -28.09 -6.17 -21.30
CA VAL A 43 -29.18 -6.84 -22.02
C VAL A 43 -29.64 -8.05 -21.22
N MET A 44 -30.94 -8.15 -20.93
CA MET A 44 -31.48 -9.33 -20.23
C MET A 44 -31.45 -10.58 -21.12
N HIS A 45 -31.28 -11.74 -20.49
CA HIS A 45 -31.42 -13.02 -21.19
C HIS A 45 -32.86 -13.26 -21.66
N ALA A 46 -33.04 -13.93 -22.80
CA ALA A 46 -34.37 -14.19 -23.37
C ALA A 46 -35.24 -15.15 -22.51
N HIS A 47 -34.61 -15.97 -21.67
CA HIS A 47 -35.28 -17.02 -20.87
C HIS A 47 -35.69 -16.55 -19.47
N VAL A 48 -35.54 -15.26 -19.17
CA VAL A 48 -35.85 -14.72 -17.84
C VAL A 48 -37.38 -14.63 -17.65
N PRO A 49 -37.93 -15.08 -16.50
CA PRO A 49 -39.37 -15.00 -16.22
C PRO A 49 -39.95 -13.59 -16.36
N GLU A 50 -41.22 -13.49 -16.78
CA GLU A 50 -41.92 -12.20 -16.93
C GLU A 50 -41.98 -11.39 -15.62
N SER A 51 -42.01 -12.06 -14.46
CA SER A 51 -41.91 -11.41 -13.15
C SER A 51 -40.59 -10.65 -12.97
N ASP A 52 -39.48 -11.26 -13.42
CA ASP A 52 -38.13 -10.71 -13.31
C ASP A 52 -37.90 -9.62 -14.37
N ARG A 53 -38.51 -9.76 -15.55
CA ARG A 53 -38.54 -8.71 -16.59
C ARG A 53 -39.24 -7.45 -16.09
N ARG A 54 -40.44 -7.57 -15.52
CA ARG A 54 -41.19 -6.44 -14.94
C ARG A 54 -40.41 -5.78 -13.80
N ARG A 55 -39.69 -6.57 -13.01
CA ARG A 55 -38.83 -6.10 -11.94
C ARG A 55 -37.66 -5.28 -12.48
N PHE A 56 -36.93 -5.81 -13.46
CA PHE A 56 -35.83 -5.12 -14.13
C PHE A 56 -36.27 -3.75 -14.66
N LEU A 57 -37.38 -3.68 -15.39
CA LEU A 57 -37.90 -2.41 -15.92
C LEU A 57 -38.27 -1.41 -14.83
N ARG A 58 -38.85 -1.88 -13.71
CA ARG A 58 -39.16 -1.01 -12.56
C ARG A 58 -37.89 -0.46 -11.93
N GLU A 59 -36.84 -1.25 -11.82
CA GLU A 59 -35.57 -0.84 -11.23
C GLU A 59 -34.79 0.13 -12.11
N VAL A 60 -34.72 -0.14 -13.43
CA VAL A 60 -34.13 0.81 -14.38
C VAL A 60 -34.83 2.16 -14.30
N ARG A 61 -36.17 2.19 -14.15
CA ARG A 61 -36.94 3.43 -13.97
C ARG A 61 -36.64 4.13 -12.64
N THR A 62 -36.37 3.39 -11.57
CA THR A 62 -35.93 3.96 -10.29
C THR A 62 -34.54 4.59 -10.45
N LEU A 63 -33.60 3.86 -11.07
CA LEU A 63 -32.24 4.34 -11.32
C LEU A 63 -32.20 5.56 -12.25
N ALA A 64 -33.05 5.59 -13.27
CA ALA A 64 -33.17 6.72 -14.20
C ALA A 64 -33.61 8.02 -13.53
N ARG A 65 -34.20 7.96 -12.32
CA ARG A 65 -34.56 9.15 -11.53
C ARG A 65 -33.42 9.63 -10.64
N LEU A 66 -32.38 8.82 -10.45
CA LEU A 66 -31.25 9.15 -9.60
C LEU A 66 -30.24 9.99 -10.39
N THR A 67 -30.04 11.24 -9.97
CA THR A 67 -29.00 12.11 -10.52
C THR A 67 -27.99 12.42 -9.43
N HIS A 68 -26.89 11.68 -9.39
CA HIS A 68 -25.78 11.91 -8.47
C HIS A 68 -24.47 11.44 -9.09
N PRO A 69 -23.36 12.18 -8.95
CA PRO A 69 -22.10 11.84 -9.63
C PRO A 69 -21.51 10.49 -9.18
N GLY A 70 -21.81 10.03 -7.97
CA GLY A 70 -21.41 8.71 -7.46
C GLY A 70 -22.39 7.57 -7.70
N VAL A 71 -23.43 7.77 -8.52
CA VAL A 71 -24.38 6.74 -8.93
C VAL A 71 -24.30 6.60 -10.45
N VAL A 72 -24.25 5.37 -10.95
CA VAL A 72 -24.26 5.13 -12.40
C VAL A 72 -25.64 5.52 -12.95
N SER A 73 -25.65 6.45 -13.91
CA SER A 73 -26.88 6.93 -14.55
C SER A 73 -27.30 5.99 -15.68
N VAL A 74 -28.61 5.85 -15.84
CA VAL A 74 -29.21 5.21 -17.02
C VAL A 74 -29.25 6.25 -18.13
N LEU A 75 -28.62 5.95 -19.27
CA LEU A 75 -28.58 6.83 -20.44
C LEU A 75 -29.78 6.59 -21.37
N ASP A 76 -30.18 5.33 -21.53
CA ASP A 76 -31.30 4.94 -22.39
C ASP A 76 -31.89 3.61 -21.91
N LEU A 77 -33.17 3.35 -22.23
CA LEU A 77 -33.88 2.10 -21.98
C LEU A 77 -34.62 1.71 -23.25
N GLY A 78 -34.37 0.50 -23.75
CA GLY A 78 -34.99 -0.02 -24.97
C GLY A 78 -35.35 -1.49 -24.86
N GLU A 79 -35.97 -1.99 -25.93
CA GLU A 79 -36.23 -3.41 -26.13
C GLU A 79 -35.68 -3.82 -27.49
N GLU A 80 -35.08 -5.00 -27.55
CA GLU A 80 -34.62 -5.57 -28.81
C GLU A 80 -35.81 -5.89 -29.73
N PRO A 81 -35.80 -5.44 -31.00
CA PRO A 81 -36.87 -5.71 -31.95
C PRO A 81 -37.10 -7.21 -32.20
N GLU A 82 -36.01 -7.99 -32.29
CA GLU A 82 -36.00 -9.42 -32.59
C GLU A 82 -35.78 -10.24 -31.31
N GLY A 83 -36.79 -10.29 -30.44
CA GLY A 83 -36.76 -11.11 -29.22
C GLY A 83 -37.32 -10.44 -27.97
N GLY A 84 -37.60 -9.14 -28.02
CA GLY A 84 -38.25 -8.41 -26.92
C GLY A 84 -37.40 -8.33 -25.65
N ARG A 85 -36.08 -8.58 -25.75
CA ARG A 85 -35.16 -8.51 -24.62
C ARG A 85 -35.00 -7.05 -24.20
N PRO A 86 -35.40 -6.66 -22.97
CA PRO A 86 -35.14 -5.30 -22.51
C PRO A 86 -33.64 -5.11 -22.28
N PHE A 87 -33.18 -3.91 -22.60
CA PHE A 87 -31.82 -3.48 -22.34
C PHE A 87 -31.81 -2.04 -21.85
N PHE A 88 -30.77 -1.67 -21.13
CA PHE A 88 -30.49 -0.26 -20.85
C PHE A 88 -29.01 0.03 -21.09
N THR A 89 -28.72 1.31 -21.35
CA THR A 89 -27.35 1.78 -21.56
C THR A 89 -26.90 2.66 -20.41
N MET A 90 -25.60 2.63 -20.12
CA MET A 90 -24.97 3.38 -19.06
C MET A 90 -23.56 3.83 -19.50
N PRO A 91 -22.96 4.84 -18.83
CA PRO A 91 -21.60 5.24 -19.14
C PRO A 91 -20.63 4.06 -19.01
N LEU A 92 -19.70 3.92 -19.97
CA LEU A 92 -18.62 2.95 -19.87
C LEU A 92 -17.59 3.45 -18.84
N LEU A 93 -17.41 2.70 -17.76
CA LEU A 93 -16.44 3.04 -16.70
C LEU A 93 -15.12 2.33 -16.95
N THR A 94 -14.06 3.11 -17.17
CA THR A 94 -12.74 2.63 -17.61
C THR A 94 -11.74 2.43 -16.47
N GLY A 95 -12.05 2.89 -15.25
CA GLY A 95 -11.13 2.82 -14.11
C GLY A 95 -11.13 1.47 -13.38
N GLY A 96 -11.96 0.52 -13.81
CA GLY A 96 -12.10 -0.81 -13.16
C GLY A 96 -12.82 -0.76 -11.81
N PRO A 97 -12.84 -1.86 -11.04
CA PRO A 97 -13.47 -1.90 -9.72
C PRO A 97 -12.70 -1.08 -8.68
N ILE A 98 -13.36 -0.68 -7.60
CA ILE A 98 -12.77 0.10 -6.49
C ILE A 98 -11.53 -0.57 -5.87
N THR A 99 -11.38 -1.88 -6.01
CA THR A 99 -10.19 -2.63 -5.57
C THR A 99 -8.91 -2.22 -6.28
N ALA A 100 -8.97 -1.53 -7.42
CA ALA A 100 -7.80 -0.96 -8.09
C ALA A 100 -7.13 0.19 -7.28
N LEU A 101 -7.75 0.66 -6.19
CA LEU A 101 -7.18 1.68 -5.30
C LEU A 101 -6.24 1.10 -4.23
N GLY A 102 -6.14 -0.22 -4.09
CA GLY A 102 -5.30 -0.84 -3.07
C GLY A 102 -4.76 -2.22 -3.47
N PRO A 103 -4.14 -2.98 -2.54
CA PRO A 103 -4.02 -2.75 -1.10
C PRO A 103 -3.37 -1.41 -0.75
N LEU A 104 -3.68 -0.87 0.44
CA LEU A 104 -3.03 0.37 0.88
C LEU A 104 -1.53 0.15 1.05
N GLU A 105 -0.76 1.10 0.53
CA GLU A 105 0.68 1.18 0.72
C GLU A 105 0.97 2.40 1.57
N ASP A 106 2.13 2.41 2.24
CA ASP A 106 2.55 3.55 3.04
C ASP A 106 3.05 4.69 2.14
N ALA A 107 2.10 5.23 1.38
CA ALA A 107 2.27 6.31 0.45
C ALA A 107 1.01 7.21 0.52
N PRO A 108 1.14 8.54 0.65
CA PRO A 108 0.08 9.53 0.63
C PRO A 108 -0.77 9.47 -0.63
N GLY A 109 -0.20 9.12 -1.78
CA GLY A 109 -0.94 9.03 -3.05
C GLY A 109 -2.05 7.96 -2.99
N PRO A 110 -1.71 6.68 -2.84
CA PRO A 110 -2.67 5.59 -2.63
C PRO A 110 -3.66 5.87 -1.49
N LEU A 111 -3.16 6.32 -0.34
CA LEU A 111 -4.02 6.63 0.80
C LEU A 111 -4.99 7.78 0.53
N ALA A 112 -4.54 8.88 -0.09
CA ALA A 112 -5.40 10.01 -0.42
C ALA A 112 -6.46 9.62 -1.46
N ARG A 113 -6.11 8.78 -2.44
CA ARG A 113 -7.07 8.22 -3.41
C ARG A 113 -8.11 7.35 -2.71
N PHE A 114 -7.67 6.45 -1.83
CA PHE A 114 -8.55 5.61 -1.01
C PHE A 114 -9.51 6.45 -0.16
N LEU A 115 -8.99 7.41 0.62
CA LEU A 115 -9.80 8.27 1.49
C LEU A 115 -10.80 9.12 0.69
N THR A 116 -10.37 9.63 -0.47
CA THR A 116 -11.25 10.39 -1.37
C THR A 116 -12.38 9.50 -1.90
N ALA A 117 -12.05 8.30 -2.37
CA ALA A 117 -13.03 7.34 -2.86
C ALA A 117 -13.98 6.87 -1.75
N ALA A 118 -13.47 6.55 -0.56
CA ALA A 118 -14.26 6.14 0.60
C ALA A 118 -15.27 7.23 1.00
N ALA A 119 -14.82 8.49 1.12
CA ALA A 119 -15.71 9.61 1.40
C ALA A 119 -16.74 9.85 0.29
N PHE A 120 -16.35 9.68 -0.97
CA PHE A 120 -17.24 9.87 -2.12
C PHE A 120 -18.32 8.78 -2.20
N ALA A 121 -17.94 7.50 -2.04
CA ALA A 121 -18.87 6.37 -2.01
C ALA A 121 -19.84 6.47 -0.82
N SER A 122 -19.36 6.95 0.34
CA SER A 122 -20.19 7.19 1.52
C SER A 122 -21.28 8.24 1.24
N ARG A 123 -20.93 9.36 0.59
CA ARG A 123 -21.91 10.37 0.15
C ARG A 123 -22.89 9.84 -0.90
N ALA A 124 -22.42 9.01 -1.83
CA ALA A 124 -23.28 8.38 -2.82
C ALA A 124 -24.34 7.46 -2.17
N LEU A 125 -23.94 6.64 -1.19
CA LEU A 125 -24.89 5.83 -0.42
C LEU A 125 -25.86 6.70 0.38
N HIS A 126 -25.39 7.77 1.01
CA HIS A 126 -26.27 8.70 1.73
C HIS A 126 -27.36 9.28 0.81
N PHE A 127 -27.01 9.73 -0.39
CA PHE A 127 -27.97 10.22 -1.38
C PHE A 127 -29.02 9.17 -1.75
N VAL A 128 -28.61 7.92 -1.91
CA VAL A 128 -29.51 6.81 -2.23
C VAL A 128 -30.44 6.48 -1.05
N HIS A 129 -29.88 6.42 0.16
CA HIS A 129 -30.62 6.15 1.40
C HIS A 129 -31.65 7.24 1.70
N ALA A 130 -31.33 8.51 1.41
CA ALA A 130 -32.26 9.63 1.57
C ALA A 130 -33.51 9.52 0.67
N GLN A 131 -33.46 8.68 -0.36
CA GLN A 131 -34.60 8.38 -1.24
C GLN A 131 -35.33 7.09 -0.85
N GLY A 132 -34.99 6.51 0.30
CA GLY A 132 -35.60 5.27 0.80
C GLY A 132 -35.13 4.01 0.07
N ILE A 133 -34.05 4.10 -0.70
CA ILE A 133 -33.47 2.97 -1.44
C ILE A 133 -32.34 2.37 -0.60
N VAL A 134 -32.29 1.05 -0.48
CA VAL A 134 -31.19 0.30 0.15
C VAL A 134 -30.61 -0.66 -0.89
N HIS A 135 -29.29 -0.68 -1.04
CA HIS A 135 -28.58 -1.43 -2.08
C HIS A 135 -28.62 -2.95 -1.87
N ARG A 136 -28.38 -3.43 -0.63
CA ARG A 136 -28.44 -4.84 -0.19
C ARG A 136 -27.40 -5.81 -0.78
N ASP A 137 -26.82 -5.51 -1.94
CA ASP A 137 -25.79 -6.36 -2.56
C ASP A 137 -24.53 -5.56 -2.95
N LEU A 138 -24.02 -4.74 -2.04
CA LEU A 138 -22.86 -3.91 -2.33
C LEU A 138 -21.58 -4.77 -2.31
N THR A 139 -20.90 -4.85 -3.45
CA THR A 139 -19.69 -5.65 -3.67
C THR A 139 -18.63 -4.82 -4.43
N PRO A 140 -17.37 -5.28 -4.53
CA PRO A 140 -16.36 -4.56 -5.31
C PRO A 140 -16.72 -4.39 -6.79
N GLY A 141 -17.45 -5.35 -7.38
CA GLY A 141 -17.91 -5.27 -8.77
C GLY A 141 -19.00 -4.22 -8.99
N ASN A 142 -19.74 -3.86 -7.93
CA ASN A 142 -20.82 -2.88 -7.97
C ASN A 142 -20.34 -1.45 -7.63
N VAL A 143 -19.04 -1.27 -7.40
CA VAL A 143 -18.42 0.04 -7.17
C VAL A 143 -17.26 0.21 -8.15
N LEU A 144 -17.53 0.87 -9.27
CA LEU A 144 -16.59 1.05 -10.37
C LEU A 144 -15.98 2.44 -10.36
N LEU A 145 -14.74 2.58 -10.81
CA LEU A 145 -14.04 3.86 -10.92
C LEU A 145 -14.23 4.46 -12.32
N ASP A 146 -14.45 5.77 -12.38
CA ASP A 146 -14.39 6.50 -13.65
C ASP A 146 -12.94 6.85 -14.06
N GLY A 147 -12.77 7.52 -15.19
CA GLY A 147 -11.44 7.91 -15.70
C GLY A 147 -10.66 8.87 -14.78
N ALA A 148 -11.33 9.50 -13.81
CA ALA A 148 -10.69 10.33 -12.77
C ALA A 148 -10.39 9.53 -11.49
N GLY A 149 -10.74 8.23 -11.44
CA GLY A 149 -10.55 7.37 -10.29
C GLY A 149 -11.59 7.59 -9.18
N LEU A 150 -12.75 8.18 -9.48
CA LEU A 150 -13.84 8.37 -8.51
C LEU A 150 -14.85 7.22 -8.58
N PRO A 151 -15.34 6.71 -7.44
CA PRO A 151 -16.24 5.57 -7.42
C PRO A 151 -17.67 5.94 -7.83
N ARG A 152 -18.29 5.06 -8.61
CA ARG A 152 -19.69 5.09 -9.00
C ARG A 152 -20.34 3.77 -8.64
N ILE A 153 -21.44 3.85 -7.92
CA ILE A 153 -22.20 2.71 -7.44
C ILE A 153 -23.23 2.33 -8.51
N MET A 154 -23.32 1.05 -8.82
CA MET A 154 -24.27 0.47 -9.77
C MET A 154 -24.98 -0.74 -9.19
N ASP A 155 -25.98 -1.26 -9.92
CA ASP A 155 -26.66 -2.52 -9.59
C ASP A 155 -27.27 -2.53 -8.17
N PHE A 156 -28.02 -1.47 -7.84
CA PHE A 156 -28.83 -1.38 -6.61
C PHE A 156 -29.84 -2.52 -6.57
N GLY A 157 -29.48 -3.56 -5.84
CA GLY A 157 -30.22 -4.78 -5.54
C GLY A 157 -31.44 -5.05 -6.40
N LEU A 158 -31.26 -5.88 -7.44
CA LEU A 158 -32.29 -6.62 -8.19
C LEU A 158 -33.14 -7.58 -7.32
N VAL A 159 -33.13 -7.41 -5.99
CA VAL A 159 -33.72 -8.31 -4.99
C VAL A 159 -34.42 -7.51 -3.87
N ALA A 160 -35.30 -6.58 -4.23
CA ALA A 160 -36.35 -6.15 -3.30
C ALA A 160 -37.55 -7.10 -3.43
N LEU A 161 -37.50 -8.29 -2.79
CA LEU A 161 -38.64 -9.11 -2.33
C LEU A 161 -38.07 -10.29 -1.52
N SER A 162 -37.74 -10.03 -0.25
CA SER A 162 -37.57 -11.08 0.77
C SER A 162 -38.51 -10.85 1.94
N GLU A 163 -39.66 -10.21 1.71
CA GLU A 163 -40.76 -10.29 2.70
C GLU A 163 -41.37 -11.71 2.75
N HIS A 164 -40.97 -12.63 1.86
CA HIS A 164 -41.47 -14.02 1.81
C HIS A 164 -40.41 -15.12 1.95
N THR A 165 -39.18 -14.80 2.35
CA THR A 165 -38.15 -15.84 2.53
C THR A 165 -37.47 -15.79 3.89
N ARG A 166 -38.26 -16.11 4.92
CA ARG A 166 -37.79 -16.61 6.23
C ARG A 166 -37.11 -18.00 6.15
N HIS A 167 -36.85 -18.55 4.94
CA HIS A 167 -36.51 -19.97 4.75
C HIS A 167 -35.28 -20.28 3.87
N LEU A 168 -34.56 -19.29 3.32
CA LEU A 168 -33.51 -19.57 2.31
C LEU A 168 -32.19 -20.11 2.86
N THR A 169 -31.87 -19.92 4.14
CA THR A 169 -30.70 -20.57 4.77
C THR A 169 -30.88 -22.08 4.96
N ARG A 170 -32.08 -22.64 4.74
CA ARG A 170 -32.36 -24.09 4.83
C ARG A 170 -32.16 -24.88 3.54
N SER A 171 -32.08 -24.23 2.37
CA SER A 171 -32.05 -24.91 1.06
C SER A 171 -30.67 -24.95 0.40
N GLY A 172 -29.60 -24.53 1.08
CA GLY A 172 -28.22 -24.66 0.59
C GLY A 172 -27.83 -23.78 -0.60
N VAL A 173 -28.70 -22.85 -1.03
CA VAL A 173 -28.41 -21.88 -2.11
C VAL A 173 -28.22 -20.50 -1.51
N THR A 174 -26.98 -20.03 -1.45
CA THR A 174 -26.65 -18.68 -0.98
C THR A 174 -26.97 -17.65 -2.05
N LEU A 175 -27.82 -16.66 -1.75
CA LEU A 175 -28.07 -15.51 -2.62
C LEU A 175 -27.15 -14.36 -2.19
N GLY A 176 -26.30 -13.87 -3.09
CA GLY A 176 -25.33 -12.79 -2.86
C GLY A 176 -23.89 -13.29 -2.72
N THR A 177 -22.94 -12.37 -2.50
CA THR A 177 -21.54 -12.71 -2.24
C THR A 177 -21.27 -12.73 -0.72
N PRO A 178 -21.12 -13.90 -0.07
CA PRO A 178 -21.07 -14.02 1.40
C PRO A 178 -20.05 -13.10 2.07
N ALA A 179 -18.92 -12.85 1.41
CA ALA A 179 -17.79 -12.05 1.91
C ALA A 179 -18.09 -10.57 2.20
N TYR A 180 -19.26 -10.06 1.80
CA TYR A 180 -19.68 -8.67 2.02
C TYR A 180 -21.02 -8.53 2.74
N MET A 181 -21.66 -9.65 3.10
CA MET A 181 -23.02 -9.65 3.62
C MET A 181 -23.07 -9.13 5.07
N ALA A 182 -24.02 -8.22 5.36
CA ALA A 182 -24.21 -7.74 6.71
C ALA A 182 -24.76 -8.83 7.66
N PRO A 183 -24.43 -8.80 8.98
CA PRO A 183 -24.88 -9.81 9.95
C PRO A 183 -26.41 -9.97 9.99
N GLU A 184 -27.15 -8.87 9.91
CA GLU A 184 -28.61 -8.84 9.89
C GLU A 184 -29.19 -9.42 8.59
N GLN A 185 -28.48 -9.30 7.46
CA GLN A 185 -28.86 -9.92 6.20
C GLN A 185 -28.65 -11.44 6.26
N ALA A 186 -27.51 -11.88 6.79
CA ALA A 186 -27.19 -13.29 6.97
C ALA A 186 -28.18 -13.99 7.93
N LYS A 187 -28.69 -13.27 8.94
CA LYS A 187 -29.74 -13.76 9.85
C LYS A 187 -31.16 -13.70 9.27
N GLY A 188 -31.37 -13.02 8.14
CA GLY A 188 -32.71 -12.75 7.60
C GLY A 188 -33.55 -11.81 8.47
N THR A 189 -32.91 -10.92 9.23
CA THR A 189 -33.58 -9.87 10.03
C THR A 189 -33.72 -8.57 9.23
N GLY A 190 -34.39 -7.54 9.79
CA GLY A 190 -34.63 -6.27 9.11
C GLY A 190 -33.34 -5.62 8.59
N VAL A 191 -33.32 -5.30 7.29
CA VAL A 191 -32.18 -4.70 6.57
C VAL A 191 -32.48 -3.22 6.34
N ASP A 192 -31.53 -2.35 6.68
CA ASP A 192 -31.66 -0.90 6.51
C ASP A 192 -30.41 -0.28 5.85
N ALA A 193 -30.35 1.05 5.81
CA ALA A 193 -29.21 1.80 5.27
C ALA A 193 -27.86 1.39 5.89
N ARG A 194 -27.84 0.99 7.17
CA ARG A 194 -26.62 0.61 7.89
C ARG A 194 -26.10 -0.76 7.46
N SER A 195 -26.93 -1.59 6.84
CA SER A 195 -26.49 -2.83 6.18
C SER A 195 -25.60 -2.54 4.99
N ASP A 196 -25.93 -1.53 4.17
CA ASP A 196 -25.07 -1.10 3.06
C ASP A 196 -23.77 -0.48 3.57
N LEU A 197 -23.80 0.25 4.70
CA LEU A 197 -22.58 0.79 5.30
C LEU A 197 -21.64 -0.32 5.79
N TYR A 198 -22.18 -1.42 6.32
CA TYR A 198 -21.38 -2.60 6.66
C TYR A 198 -20.75 -3.22 5.41
N ALA A 199 -21.54 -3.43 4.37
CA ALA A 199 -21.06 -3.98 3.10
C ALA A 199 -19.98 -3.07 2.47
N LEU A 200 -20.16 -1.74 2.52
CA LEU A 200 -19.14 -0.77 2.10
C LEU A 200 -17.89 -0.91 2.98
N GLY A 201 -18.05 -1.09 4.28
CA GLY A 201 -16.96 -1.39 5.21
C GLY A 201 -16.16 -2.62 4.79
N ALA A 202 -16.82 -3.72 4.45
CA ALA A 202 -16.17 -4.94 3.96
C ALA A 202 -15.48 -4.75 2.60
N VAL A 203 -16.07 -3.97 1.69
CA VAL A 203 -15.45 -3.59 0.41
C VAL A 203 -14.19 -2.75 0.66
N LEU A 204 -14.28 -1.68 1.45
CA LEU A 204 -13.15 -0.80 1.77
C LEU A 204 -12.07 -1.51 2.58
N TYR A 205 -12.45 -2.46 3.46
CA TYR A 205 -11.50 -3.33 4.14
C TYR A 205 -10.71 -4.16 3.13
N ARG A 206 -11.36 -4.73 2.11
CA ARG A 206 -10.67 -5.42 1.02
C ARG A 206 -9.74 -4.50 0.23
N VAL A 207 -10.17 -3.27 -0.07
CA VAL A 207 -9.29 -2.30 -0.72
C VAL A 207 -8.10 -1.96 0.18
N ALA A 208 -8.29 -1.85 1.50
CA ALA A 208 -7.22 -1.50 2.42
C ALA A 208 -6.23 -2.66 2.65
N CYS A 209 -6.72 -3.86 2.86
CA CYS A 209 -5.93 -5.03 3.26
C CYS A 209 -5.50 -5.92 2.08
N GLY A 210 -6.15 -5.79 0.92
CA GLY A 210 -6.03 -6.72 -0.21
C GLY A 210 -6.98 -7.91 -0.13
N SER A 211 -7.43 -8.30 1.07
CA SER A 211 -8.39 -9.40 1.31
C SER A 211 -9.64 -8.91 2.07
N PRO A 212 -10.82 -9.53 1.87
CA PRO A 212 -12.01 -9.23 2.66
C PRO A 212 -11.78 -9.55 4.15
N PRO A 213 -12.60 -9.01 5.07
CA PRO A 213 -12.40 -9.20 6.52
C PRO A 213 -12.53 -10.66 6.96
N PHE A 214 -13.26 -11.48 6.22
CA PHE A 214 -13.54 -12.87 6.55
C PHE A 214 -13.36 -13.75 5.30
N VAL A 215 -12.70 -14.88 5.49
CA VAL A 215 -12.40 -15.89 4.47
C VAL A 215 -12.59 -17.25 5.12
N GLY A 216 -13.19 -18.19 4.39
CA GLY A 216 -13.41 -19.55 4.87
C GLY A 216 -13.65 -20.51 3.70
N ASP A 217 -13.58 -21.81 4.00
CA ASP A 217 -13.61 -22.88 3.00
C ASP A 217 -15.03 -23.13 2.44
N SER A 218 -16.04 -22.44 2.96
CA SER A 218 -17.42 -22.49 2.49
C SER A 218 -18.17 -21.18 2.77
N ASP A 219 -19.23 -20.91 1.99
CA ASP A 219 -20.13 -19.78 2.22
C ASP A 219 -20.69 -19.75 3.65
N GLN A 220 -21.04 -20.92 4.20
CA GLN A 220 -21.58 -21.03 5.55
C GLN A 220 -20.56 -20.61 6.61
N SER A 221 -19.29 -20.96 6.42
CA SER A 221 -18.19 -20.53 7.29
C SER A 221 -18.05 -19.00 7.27
N VAL A 222 -18.02 -18.40 6.07
CA VAL A 222 -17.91 -16.94 5.91
C VAL A 222 -19.11 -16.21 6.53
N LEU A 223 -20.34 -16.69 6.31
CA LEU A 223 -21.55 -16.13 6.93
C LEU A 223 -21.50 -16.23 8.46
N TYR A 224 -21.05 -17.36 9.01
CA TYR A 224 -20.86 -17.53 10.45
C TYR A 224 -19.90 -16.48 11.01
N GLN A 225 -18.76 -16.26 10.36
CA GLN A 225 -17.78 -15.26 10.75
C GLN A 225 -18.36 -13.83 10.71
N HIS A 226 -19.08 -13.48 9.65
CA HIS A 226 -19.79 -12.19 9.59
C HIS A 226 -20.80 -12.03 10.74
N VAL A 227 -21.45 -13.10 11.19
CA VAL A 227 -22.45 -13.03 12.26
C VAL A 227 -21.84 -12.99 13.66
N TYR A 228 -20.82 -13.80 13.93
CA TYR A 228 -20.37 -14.10 15.30
C TYR A 228 -18.92 -13.66 15.60
N GLU A 229 -18.03 -13.66 14.62
CA GLU A 229 -16.60 -13.38 14.85
C GLU A 229 -16.28 -11.90 14.74
N ALA A 230 -15.45 -11.37 15.63
CA ALA A 230 -14.95 -10.01 15.49
C ALA A 230 -14.10 -9.90 14.20
N ALA A 231 -14.25 -8.78 13.48
CA ALA A 231 -13.39 -8.53 12.33
C ALA A 231 -11.93 -8.42 12.81
N PRO A 232 -10.97 -9.07 12.13
CA PRO A 232 -9.56 -8.85 12.42
C PRO A 232 -9.23 -7.36 12.34
N ASP A 233 -8.28 -6.90 13.15
CA ASP A 233 -7.80 -5.53 13.01
C ASP A 233 -7.11 -5.41 11.64
N PRO A 234 -7.54 -4.47 10.77
CA PRO A 234 -6.96 -4.35 9.43
C PRO A 234 -5.44 -4.09 9.47
N ARG A 235 -4.92 -3.51 10.55
CA ARG A 235 -3.49 -3.24 10.74
C ARG A 235 -2.66 -4.51 10.99
N GLU A 236 -3.29 -5.60 11.43
CA GLU A 236 -2.62 -6.89 11.56
C GLU A 236 -2.30 -7.46 10.18
N LEU A 237 -3.21 -7.28 9.21
CA LEU A 237 -3.03 -7.74 7.84
C LEU A 237 -2.18 -6.77 7.02
N ASN A 238 -2.43 -5.47 7.17
CA ASN A 238 -1.71 -4.42 6.46
C ASN A 238 -1.29 -3.27 7.40
N PRO A 239 -0.04 -3.28 7.89
CA PRO A 239 0.50 -2.24 8.77
C PRO A 239 0.53 -0.83 8.17
N ALA A 240 0.47 -0.71 6.83
CA ALA A 240 0.39 0.59 6.15
C ALA A 240 -0.93 1.32 6.41
N ILE A 241 -1.94 0.65 6.97
CA ILE A 241 -3.22 1.25 7.30
C ILE A 241 -3.06 2.16 8.53
N PRO A 242 -3.37 3.46 8.42
CA PRO A 242 -3.29 4.35 9.56
C PRO A 242 -4.36 4.05 10.62
N ASP A 243 -4.07 4.38 11.88
CA ASP A 243 -4.98 4.11 13.01
C ASP A 243 -6.37 4.70 12.80
N ALA A 244 -6.47 5.96 12.37
CA ALA A 244 -7.76 6.59 12.10
C ALA A 244 -8.56 5.85 11.02
N VAL A 245 -7.90 5.31 9.99
CA VAL A 245 -8.56 4.51 8.95
C VAL A 245 -9.03 3.17 9.49
N ALA A 246 -8.19 2.49 10.26
CA ALA A 246 -8.51 1.21 10.89
C ALA A 246 -9.74 1.33 11.81
N GLN A 247 -9.82 2.41 12.61
CA GLN A 247 -10.96 2.66 13.50
C GLN A 247 -12.27 2.84 12.73
N VAL A 248 -12.26 3.60 11.62
CA VAL A 248 -13.46 3.78 10.80
C VAL A 248 -13.88 2.46 10.14
N LEU A 249 -12.94 1.66 9.63
CA LEU A 249 -13.23 0.34 9.05
C LEU A 249 -13.85 -0.60 10.08
N LEU A 250 -13.27 -0.68 11.29
CA LEU A 250 -13.80 -1.51 12.38
C LEU A 250 -15.18 -1.03 12.86
N ALA A 251 -15.43 0.28 12.88
CA ALA A 251 -16.74 0.83 13.21
C ALA A 251 -17.81 0.43 12.19
N LEU A 252 -17.49 0.41 10.88
CA LEU A 252 -18.41 -0.09 9.85
C LEU A 252 -18.70 -1.58 9.98
N LEU A 253 -17.71 -2.37 10.40
CA LEU A 253 -17.81 -3.82 10.59
C LEU A 253 -18.41 -4.23 11.95
N ALA A 254 -18.97 -3.28 12.72
CA ALA A 254 -19.65 -3.58 13.95
C ALA A 254 -20.87 -4.49 13.72
N LYS A 255 -21.02 -5.54 14.54
CA LYS A 255 -22.06 -6.56 14.35
C LYS A 255 -23.48 -6.04 14.57
N ARG A 256 -23.62 -5.06 15.47
CA ARG A 256 -24.87 -4.40 15.79
C ARG A 256 -25.02 -3.13 14.92
N PRO A 257 -26.07 -2.98 14.11
CA PRO A 257 -26.27 -1.82 13.24
C PRO A 257 -26.19 -0.47 13.97
N GLU A 258 -26.69 -0.41 15.20
CA GLU A 258 -26.69 0.79 16.05
C GLU A 258 -25.28 1.23 16.52
N ARG A 259 -24.26 0.39 16.35
CA ARG A 259 -22.86 0.73 16.64
C ARG A 259 -22.08 1.21 15.41
N ARG A 260 -22.72 1.21 14.23
CA ARG A 260 -22.14 1.73 12.99
C ARG A 260 -22.46 3.22 12.86
N PRO A 261 -21.73 3.98 12.02
CA PRO A 261 -22.12 5.34 11.66
C PRO A 261 -23.58 5.39 11.18
N ASP A 262 -24.33 6.41 11.62
CA ASP A 262 -25.77 6.49 11.36
C ASP A 262 -26.12 6.75 9.88
N SER A 263 -25.22 7.39 9.13
CA SER A 263 -25.44 7.72 7.72
C SER A 263 -24.13 7.78 6.94
N GLY A 264 -24.25 7.69 5.61
CA GLY A 264 -23.11 7.91 4.72
C GLY A 264 -22.51 9.32 4.79
N GLU A 265 -23.27 10.33 5.24
CA GLU A 265 -22.77 11.69 5.47
C GLU A 265 -21.84 11.75 6.69
N VAL A 266 -22.27 11.18 7.82
CA VAL A 266 -21.44 11.04 9.03
C VAL A 266 -20.17 10.26 8.70
N LEU A 267 -20.31 9.17 7.94
CA LEU A 267 -19.17 8.37 7.49
C LEU A 267 -18.21 9.17 6.61
N ALA A 268 -18.71 9.97 5.67
CA ALA A 268 -17.87 10.84 4.84
C ALA A 268 -17.10 11.88 5.69
N HIS A 269 -17.71 12.37 6.78
CA HIS A 269 -17.04 13.25 7.74
C HIS A 269 -15.93 12.53 8.51
N LEU A 270 -16.17 11.30 8.97
CA LEU A 270 -15.15 10.47 9.63
C LEU A 270 -13.95 10.22 8.72
N TRP A 271 -14.16 9.96 7.42
CA TRP A 271 -13.06 9.83 6.46
C TRP A 271 -12.29 11.14 6.28
N ALA A 272 -12.95 12.30 6.34
CA ALA A 272 -12.29 13.59 6.26
C ALA A 272 -11.45 13.90 7.51
N LEU A 273 -11.91 13.51 8.70
CA LEU A 273 -11.13 13.59 9.93
C LEU A 273 -9.91 12.65 9.88
N ALA A 274 -10.11 11.39 9.48
CA ALA A 274 -9.02 10.44 9.29
C ALA A 274 -7.98 10.98 8.29
N ARG A 275 -8.41 11.64 7.20
CA ARG A 275 -7.49 12.29 6.25
C ARG A 275 -6.63 13.38 6.91
N ARG A 276 -7.21 14.19 7.79
CA ARG A 276 -6.47 15.24 8.50
C ARG A 276 -5.45 14.64 9.45
N ASP A 277 -5.88 13.68 10.28
CA ASP A 277 -5.02 13.00 11.25
C ASP A 277 -3.84 12.32 10.55
N VAL A 278 -4.10 11.65 9.43
CA VAL A 278 -3.02 11.01 8.67
C VAL A 278 -2.12 12.04 8.02
N TRP A 279 -2.64 13.12 7.44
CA TRP A 279 -1.77 14.15 6.86
C TRP A 279 -0.87 14.83 7.90
N THR A 280 -1.35 14.94 9.14
CA THR A 280 -0.57 15.45 10.28
C THR A 280 0.39 14.42 10.89
N ALA A 281 0.08 13.12 10.80
CA ALA A 281 0.84 12.03 11.41
C ALA A 281 1.58 11.11 10.42
N HIS A 282 1.60 11.45 9.12
CA HIS A 282 2.29 10.64 8.13
C HIS A 282 3.79 10.76 8.37
N ALA A 283 4.43 9.62 8.64
CA ALA A 283 5.85 9.55 8.88
C ALA A 283 6.57 9.57 7.52
N ARG A 284 6.95 10.78 7.09
CA ARG A 284 7.45 11.06 5.72
C ARG A 284 8.78 10.37 5.39
N GLY A 285 9.43 9.72 6.36
CA GLY A 285 10.76 9.13 6.16
C GLY A 285 11.18 8.12 7.20
N GLN A 286 10.36 7.12 7.54
CA GLN A 286 10.85 6.01 8.39
C GLN A 286 11.72 5.05 7.57
N TYR A 287 12.75 4.51 8.22
CA TYR A 287 13.59 3.48 7.63
C TYR A 287 12.83 2.14 7.50
N ARG A 288 13.30 1.29 6.58
CA ARG A 288 12.74 -0.04 6.30
C ARG A 288 12.54 -0.83 7.61
N GLY A 289 11.35 -1.39 7.79
CA GLY A 289 11.01 -2.29 8.90
C GLY A 289 9.59 -2.10 9.43
N GLY A 290 9.05 -0.88 9.36
CA GLY A 290 7.67 -0.56 9.77
C GLY A 290 6.69 -0.41 8.61
N ARG A 291 6.05 0.76 8.54
CA ARG A 291 5.05 1.09 7.52
C ARG A 291 5.67 1.22 6.11
N VAL A 292 6.88 1.80 6.02
CA VAL A 292 7.72 1.76 4.80
C VAL A 292 8.53 0.47 4.79
N ARG A 293 8.25 -0.39 3.81
CA ARG A 293 8.89 -1.71 3.64
C ARG A 293 9.56 -1.92 2.29
N SER A 294 9.43 -0.93 1.41
CA SER A 294 9.88 -1.03 0.03
C SER A 294 11.12 -0.17 -0.26
N GLY A 295 11.47 0.79 0.62
CA GLY A 295 12.48 1.80 0.31
C GLY A 295 11.97 2.92 -0.62
N GLU A 296 10.67 2.92 -0.92
CA GLU A 296 9.98 4.01 -1.60
C GLU A 296 9.42 5.00 -0.58
N HIS A 297 9.70 6.28 -0.82
CA HIS A 297 9.23 7.41 -0.03
C HIS A 297 8.34 8.31 -0.90
N PRO A 298 7.32 8.93 -0.30
CA PRO A 298 6.22 9.45 -1.11
C PRO A 298 6.38 10.87 -1.67
N ASP A 299 7.15 11.73 -1.01
CA ASP A 299 7.10 13.17 -1.23
C ASP A 299 8.51 13.78 -1.32
N GLY A 300 9.44 13.10 -1.97
CA GLY A 300 10.75 13.64 -2.32
C GLY A 300 10.68 14.84 -3.30
N PRO A 301 11.84 15.37 -3.71
CA PRO A 301 11.93 16.51 -4.61
C PRO A 301 11.12 16.37 -5.91
N ALA A 302 10.20 17.31 -6.17
CA ALA A 302 9.39 17.31 -7.39
C ALA A 302 10.19 17.62 -8.68
N ARG A 303 11.32 18.33 -8.57
CA ARG A 303 12.20 18.70 -9.69
C ARG A 303 13.67 18.44 -9.34
N ALA A 304 14.07 17.18 -9.41
CA ALA A 304 15.43 16.77 -9.04
C ALA A 304 16.54 17.52 -9.81
N SER A 305 16.31 17.89 -11.07
CA SER A 305 17.31 18.59 -11.90
C SER A 305 17.73 19.97 -11.40
N ARG A 306 17.01 20.54 -10.42
CA ARG A 306 17.27 21.88 -9.84
C ARG A 306 17.69 21.82 -8.38
N LEU A 307 18.05 20.65 -7.89
CA LEU A 307 18.49 20.49 -6.51
C LEU A 307 19.75 21.32 -6.22
N GLN A 308 19.64 22.18 -5.23
CA GLN A 308 20.74 22.95 -4.66
C GLN A 308 20.77 22.77 -3.15
N GLU A 309 21.96 22.87 -2.57
CA GLU A 309 22.12 22.84 -1.12
C GLU A 309 21.39 24.03 -0.51
N ALA A 310 20.41 23.74 0.34
CA ALA A 310 19.61 24.73 1.04
C ALA A 310 20.23 25.09 2.39
N TRP A 311 20.81 24.10 3.07
CA TRP A 311 21.50 24.27 4.35
C TRP A 311 22.42 23.07 4.63
N SER A 312 23.37 23.31 5.55
CA SER A 312 24.28 22.31 6.11
C SER A 312 24.41 22.55 7.61
N VAL A 313 24.28 21.49 8.42
CA VAL A 313 24.45 21.53 9.88
C VAL A 313 25.51 20.53 10.33
N PRO A 314 26.39 20.89 11.27
CA PRO A 314 27.35 19.96 11.86
C PRO A 314 26.65 18.99 12.83
N LEU A 315 27.16 17.77 12.88
CA LEU A 315 26.75 16.69 13.77
C LEU A 315 27.89 16.39 14.76
N PRO A 316 27.58 15.94 15.99
CA PRO A 316 28.55 15.66 17.03
C PRO A 316 29.19 14.27 16.86
N GLY A 317 29.75 13.99 15.69
CA GLY A 317 30.42 12.73 15.36
C GLY A 317 30.23 12.31 13.90
N GLU A 318 31.04 11.35 13.48
CA GLU A 318 30.93 10.74 12.15
C GLU A 318 29.59 10.02 11.97
N VAL A 319 29.14 9.94 10.72
CA VAL A 319 27.94 9.20 10.33
C VAL A 319 28.33 8.08 9.37
N THR A 320 28.20 6.84 9.82
CA THR A 320 28.61 5.64 9.09
C THR A 320 27.48 4.63 8.96
N TRP A 321 27.66 3.61 8.14
CA TRP A 321 26.74 2.48 8.05
C TRP A 321 26.53 1.83 9.44
N PRO A 322 25.31 1.36 9.80
CA PRO A 322 24.07 1.32 9.01
C PRO A 322 23.15 2.55 9.18
N ALA A 323 23.67 3.72 9.53
CA ALA A 323 22.85 4.91 9.76
C ALA A 323 21.97 5.28 8.57
N ALA A 324 20.84 5.90 8.86
CA ALA A 324 19.95 6.48 7.87
C ALA A 324 19.41 7.81 8.36
N VAL A 325 19.21 8.74 7.44
CA VAL A 325 18.41 9.93 7.73
C VAL A 325 16.94 9.50 7.74
N VAL A 326 16.24 9.80 8.82
CA VAL A 326 14.81 9.52 8.98
C VAL A 326 14.03 10.81 9.24
N GLY A 327 12.72 10.83 9.02
CA GLY A 327 11.93 12.05 9.20
C GLY A 327 10.45 11.82 9.52
N GLU A 328 9.89 12.73 10.33
CA GLU A 328 8.47 12.82 10.64
C GLU A 328 8.06 14.29 10.83
N GLY A 329 6.98 14.71 10.17
CA GLY A 329 6.51 16.09 10.22
C GLY A 329 7.56 17.09 9.72
N ASP A 330 7.95 18.03 10.60
CA ASP A 330 9.00 19.03 10.35
C ASP A 330 10.37 18.62 10.94
N LEU A 331 10.54 17.38 11.38
CA LEU A 331 11.80 16.90 11.95
C LEU A 331 12.47 15.89 11.03
N VAL A 332 13.80 15.98 10.96
CA VAL A 332 14.69 14.93 10.46
C VAL A 332 15.63 14.50 11.58
N ALA A 333 15.98 13.22 11.63
CA ALA A 333 16.90 12.68 12.61
C ALA A 333 17.97 11.80 11.96
N VAL A 334 19.15 11.80 12.55
CA VAL A 334 20.24 10.91 12.17
C VAL A 334 21.09 10.57 13.40
N GLY A 335 21.49 9.32 13.48
CA GLY A 335 22.39 8.82 14.51
C GLY A 335 23.86 9.02 14.13
N THR A 336 24.74 9.05 15.13
CA THR A 336 26.19 9.29 14.96
C THR A 336 27.02 8.28 15.75
N ARG A 337 28.27 8.10 15.33
CA ARG A 337 29.28 7.33 16.09
C ARG A 337 29.65 7.98 17.43
N GLY A 338 29.35 9.26 17.62
CA GLY A 338 29.49 9.96 18.90
C GLY A 338 28.44 9.58 19.95
N GLY A 339 27.60 8.58 19.67
CA GLY A 339 26.52 8.13 20.54
C GLY A 339 25.39 9.13 20.65
N GLN A 340 25.14 9.92 19.60
CA GLN A 340 24.08 10.94 19.59
C GLN A 340 23.07 10.65 18.49
N LEU A 341 21.79 10.72 18.83
CA LEU A 341 20.70 10.93 17.88
C LEU A 341 20.42 12.42 17.77
N VAL A 342 20.73 13.01 16.61
CA VAL A 342 20.52 14.44 16.36
C VAL A 342 19.20 14.65 15.64
N LEU A 343 18.37 15.54 16.16
CA LEU A 343 17.11 15.96 15.55
C LEU A 343 17.22 17.42 15.09
N THR A 344 16.88 17.67 13.83
CA THR A 344 16.91 18.98 13.19
C THR A 344 15.58 19.25 12.53
N HIS A 345 15.11 20.49 12.53
CA HIS A 345 13.98 20.89 11.70
C HIS A 345 14.31 20.73 10.21
N THR A 346 13.32 20.51 9.36
CA THR A 346 13.54 20.48 7.89
C THR A 346 14.13 21.79 7.35
N SER A 347 14.00 22.88 8.10
CA SER A 347 14.62 24.19 7.83
C SER A 347 16.12 24.28 8.15
N GLY A 348 16.71 23.25 8.76
CA GLY A 348 18.11 23.26 9.21
C GLY A 348 18.30 23.84 10.62
N ARG A 349 17.22 24.22 11.31
CA ARG A 349 17.32 24.67 12.71
C ARG A 349 17.50 23.48 13.64
N PRO A 350 18.49 23.48 14.56
CA PRO A 350 18.61 22.44 15.58
C PRO A 350 17.31 22.31 16.38
N TYR A 351 16.90 21.09 16.70
CA TYR A 351 15.74 20.81 17.54
C TYR A 351 16.17 20.18 18.87
N ALA A 352 16.79 19.00 18.82
CA ALA A 352 17.24 18.29 20.02
C ALA A 352 18.41 17.34 19.70
N THR A 353 19.08 16.87 20.74
CA THR A 353 20.11 15.82 20.63
C THR A 353 19.98 14.88 21.81
N PHE A 354 19.84 13.59 21.53
CA PHE A 354 19.67 12.56 22.55
C PHE A 354 20.91 11.66 22.61
N ALA A 355 21.45 11.49 23.81
CA ALA A 355 22.70 10.77 24.02
C ALA A 355 22.49 9.31 24.46
N ALA A 356 23.33 8.44 23.94
CA ALA A 356 23.58 7.08 24.41
C ALA A 356 25.03 6.95 24.91
N ARG A 357 25.39 5.80 25.49
CA ARG A 357 26.77 5.57 25.98
C ARG A 357 27.73 5.19 24.87
N ASP A 358 27.21 4.71 23.76
CA ASP A 358 27.94 4.21 22.61
C ASP A 358 27.21 4.59 21.32
N GLU A 359 27.76 4.24 20.17
CA GLU A 359 27.29 4.65 18.85
C GLU A 359 25.77 4.48 18.68
N VAL A 360 25.13 5.47 18.07
CA VAL A 360 23.72 5.40 17.65
C VAL A 360 23.73 5.35 16.14
N THR A 361 23.84 4.16 15.55
CA THR A 361 23.82 4.02 14.08
C THR A 361 22.62 3.24 13.58
N ALA A 362 21.86 2.56 14.45
CA ALA A 362 20.55 2.05 14.08
C ALA A 362 19.62 3.22 13.69
N PRO A 363 18.94 3.15 12.52
CA PRO A 363 17.97 4.16 12.16
C PRO A 363 16.88 4.29 13.22
N ALA A 364 16.52 5.52 13.57
CA ALA A 364 15.48 5.79 14.56
C ALA A 364 14.07 5.62 13.97
N THR A 365 13.10 5.34 14.84
CA THR A 365 11.68 5.23 14.47
C THR A 365 10.88 6.26 15.23
N PHE A 366 10.30 7.21 14.50
CA PHE A 366 9.38 8.18 15.07
C PHE A 366 8.02 7.54 15.38
N LEU A 367 7.33 8.08 16.39
CA LEU A 367 6.03 7.62 16.82
C LEU A 367 5.25 8.77 17.47
N GLY A 368 4.62 9.60 16.64
CA GLY A 368 3.91 10.78 17.12
C GLY A 368 4.85 11.67 17.94
N GLY A 369 4.49 11.96 19.20
CA GLY A 369 5.33 12.76 20.10
C GLY A 369 6.59 12.06 20.65
N HIS A 370 7.00 10.92 20.10
CA HIS A 370 8.11 10.10 20.63
C HIS A 370 9.07 9.65 19.53
N VAL A 371 10.25 9.21 19.95
CA VAL A 371 11.22 8.52 19.08
C VAL A 371 11.78 7.28 19.78
N LEU A 372 11.98 6.24 18.99
CA LEU A 372 12.66 5.00 19.37
C LEU A 372 14.03 4.96 18.71
N TYR A 373 15.07 4.64 19.48
CA TYR A 373 16.42 4.48 18.91
C TYR A 373 17.24 3.46 19.72
N GLY A 374 17.99 2.64 18.98
CA GLY A 374 18.91 1.64 19.52
C GLY A 374 20.35 2.14 19.45
N ALA A 375 21.20 1.62 20.34
CA ALA A 375 22.62 1.95 20.42
C ALA A 375 23.51 0.71 20.53
N TRP A 376 24.82 0.92 20.34
CA TRP A 376 25.83 -0.14 20.37
C TRP A 376 26.11 -0.68 21.78
N ASP A 377 25.70 0.05 22.82
CA ASP A 377 25.70 -0.44 24.20
C ASP A 377 24.58 -1.47 24.49
N GLY A 378 23.82 -1.87 23.46
CA GLY A 378 22.70 -2.78 23.56
C GLY A 378 21.45 -2.17 24.21
N THR A 379 21.37 -0.84 24.32
CA THR A 379 20.16 -0.17 24.80
C THR A 379 19.21 0.20 23.67
N LEU A 380 17.92 -0.06 23.88
CA LEU A 380 16.83 0.48 23.08
C LEU A 380 16.00 1.41 23.96
N ARG A 381 15.71 2.61 23.46
CA ARG A 381 15.06 3.66 24.24
C ARG A 381 13.83 4.18 23.54
N ARG A 382 12.83 4.55 24.32
CA ARG A 382 11.76 5.45 23.89
C ARG A 382 11.92 6.77 24.60
N ALA A 383 12.05 7.86 23.85
CA ALA A 383 12.12 9.21 24.39
C ALA A 383 10.95 10.06 23.89
N GLU A 384 10.48 10.99 24.72
CA GLU A 384 9.56 12.04 24.29
C GLU A 384 10.30 13.10 23.48
N LEU A 385 9.75 13.50 22.33
CA LEU A 385 10.40 14.46 21.43
C LEU A 385 10.54 15.85 22.04
N GLN A 386 9.57 16.29 22.84
CA GLN A 386 9.53 17.66 23.35
C GLN A 386 10.50 17.88 24.52
N SER A 387 10.55 16.92 25.46
CA SER A 387 11.39 17.03 26.66
C SER A 387 12.74 16.32 26.53
N GLY A 388 12.86 15.36 25.60
CA GLY A 388 13.98 14.43 25.55
C GLY A 388 13.99 13.41 26.69
N GLN A 389 12.95 13.39 27.53
CA GLN A 389 12.86 12.47 28.65
C GLN A 389 12.72 11.04 28.13
N GLU A 390 13.57 10.14 28.63
CA GLU A 390 13.43 8.71 28.44
C GLU A 390 12.15 8.22 29.14
N VAL A 391 11.21 7.72 28.35
CA VAL A 391 9.96 7.11 28.84
C VAL A 391 10.25 5.72 29.38
N TRP A 392 11.03 4.93 28.64
CA TRP A 392 11.53 3.63 29.07
C TRP A 392 12.80 3.24 28.31
N ARG A 393 13.51 2.25 28.85
CA ARG A 393 14.69 1.61 28.26
C ARG A 393 14.61 0.10 28.37
N HIS A 394 15.07 -0.59 27.33
CA HIS A 394 15.32 -2.02 27.30
C HIS A 394 16.81 -2.29 27.05
N GLN A 395 17.35 -3.36 27.63
CA GLN A 395 18.76 -3.77 27.51
C GLN A 395 18.83 -5.17 26.90
N ALA A 396 19.45 -5.26 25.73
CA ALA A 396 19.86 -6.52 25.09
C ALA A 396 21.29 -6.90 25.50
N ARG A 397 21.73 -8.09 25.10
CA ARG A 397 23.10 -8.58 25.41
C ARG A 397 24.15 -8.09 24.42
N ALA A 398 23.71 -7.54 23.29
CA ALA A 398 24.55 -6.96 22.25
C ALA A 398 23.79 -5.78 21.59
N GLU A 399 24.47 -5.11 20.68
CA GLU A 399 24.03 -3.92 19.97
C GLU A 399 22.73 -4.10 19.18
N PHE A 400 22.06 -2.97 18.94
CA PHE A 400 21.00 -2.83 17.95
C PHE A 400 21.56 -2.10 16.73
N THR A 401 21.46 -2.70 15.55
CA THR A 401 21.91 -2.11 14.27
C THR A 401 20.76 -1.89 13.29
N GLY A 402 19.65 -2.62 13.45
CA GLY A 402 18.42 -2.43 12.68
C GLY A 402 17.47 -1.41 13.34
N ALA A 403 16.54 -0.87 12.55
CA ALA A 403 15.54 0.06 13.05
C ALA A 403 14.52 -0.65 13.95
N PRO A 404 14.20 -0.09 15.15
CA PRO A 404 13.15 -0.62 16.00
C PRO A 404 11.80 -0.46 15.29
N THR A 405 11.11 -1.55 15.06
CA THR A 405 9.91 -1.60 14.23
C THR A 405 8.66 -1.57 15.10
N VAL A 406 7.82 -0.56 14.91
CA VAL A 406 6.53 -0.48 15.62
C VAL A 406 5.48 -1.27 14.86
N TRP A 407 4.82 -2.20 15.55
CA TRP A 407 3.66 -2.93 15.02
C TRP A 407 2.62 -3.14 16.12
N ALA A 408 1.39 -2.69 15.87
CA ALA A 408 0.31 -2.67 16.86
C ALA A 408 0.76 -2.02 18.19
N ASP A 409 0.70 -2.76 19.29
CA ASP A 409 1.13 -2.33 20.63
C ASP A 409 2.53 -2.89 21.00
N ARG A 410 3.34 -3.21 19.99
CA ARG A 410 4.68 -3.79 20.14
C ARG A 410 5.76 -2.95 19.46
N VAL A 411 6.96 -3.02 20.02
CA VAL A 411 8.22 -2.65 19.37
C VAL A 411 9.01 -3.93 19.14
N LEU A 412 9.31 -4.23 17.88
CA LEU A 412 10.12 -5.36 17.46
C LEU A 412 11.53 -4.86 17.15
N ALA A 413 12.52 -5.37 17.87
CA ALA A 413 13.90 -4.92 17.78
C ALA A 413 14.85 -6.09 17.58
N ALA A 414 15.54 -6.08 16.45
CA ALA A 414 16.56 -7.06 16.08
C ALA A 414 17.90 -6.68 16.74
N SER A 415 18.43 -7.55 17.58
CA SER A 415 19.74 -7.38 18.21
C SER A 415 20.76 -8.37 17.67
N ARG A 416 22.03 -7.95 17.64
CA ARG A 416 23.16 -8.82 17.31
C ARG A 416 23.41 -9.91 18.37
N ASP A 417 22.63 -9.95 19.45
CA ASP A 417 22.60 -11.06 20.40
C ASP A 417 21.83 -12.31 19.89
N GLY A 418 21.37 -12.25 18.64
CA GLY A 418 20.64 -13.32 17.97
C GLY A 418 19.18 -13.45 18.41
N HIS A 419 18.61 -12.39 19.00
CA HIS A 419 17.21 -12.35 19.38
C HIS A 419 16.46 -11.20 18.71
N LEU A 420 15.23 -11.52 18.27
CA LEU A 420 14.20 -10.52 18.04
C LEU A 420 13.47 -10.28 19.37
N HIS A 421 13.61 -9.08 19.92
CA HIS A 421 12.93 -8.65 21.14
C HIS A 421 11.61 -8.00 20.78
N ALA A 422 10.51 -8.43 21.39
CA ALA A 422 9.21 -7.77 21.28
C ALA A 422 8.83 -7.13 22.60
N LEU A 423 8.79 -5.81 22.62
CA LEU A 423 8.51 -5.01 23.80
C LEU A 423 7.10 -4.45 23.75
N ASN A 424 6.45 -4.32 24.90
CA ASN A 424 5.24 -3.52 25.00
C ASN A 424 5.57 -2.06 24.65
N LEU A 425 4.87 -1.49 23.68
CA LEU A 425 5.17 -0.16 23.19
C LEU A 425 5.10 0.92 24.28
N ARG A 426 4.18 0.76 25.25
CA ARG A 426 3.95 1.75 26.33
C ARG A 426 4.92 1.58 27.48
N THR A 427 5.17 0.35 27.94
CA THR A 427 5.94 0.10 29.17
C THR A 427 7.40 -0.23 28.90
N GLY A 428 7.76 -0.67 27.69
CA GLY A 428 9.09 -1.18 27.37
C GLY A 428 9.35 -2.60 27.89
N GLU A 429 8.38 -3.22 28.57
CA GLU A 429 8.52 -4.57 29.10
C GLU A 429 8.57 -5.61 27.97
N LEU A 430 9.45 -6.59 28.13
CA LEU A 430 9.59 -7.70 27.19
C LEU A 430 8.31 -8.55 27.19
N ALA A 431 7.57 -8.54 26.08
CA ALA A 431 6.42 -9.39 25.86
C ALA A 431 6.83 -10.81 25.44
N TRP A 432 7.81 -10.90 24.53
CA TRP A 432 8.45 -12.16 24.12
C TRP A 432 9.80 -11.87 23.45
N ALA A 433 10.64 -12.89 23.35
CA ALA A 433 11.87 -12.87 22.55
C ALA A 433 11.95 -14.15 21.73
N TYR A 434 12.40 -14.04 20.48
CA TYR A 434 12.64 -15.18 19.58
C TYR A 434 14.11 -15.28 19.25
N ARG A 435 14.69 -16.48 19.36
CA ARG A 435 16.11 -16.75 19.06
C ARG A 435 16.25 -17.35 17.66
N THR A 436 17.01 -16.70 16.79
CA THR A 436 17.23 -17.13 15.39
C THR A 436 18.34 -18.17 15.26
N GLY A 437 19.43 -17.99 16.01
CA GLY A 437 20.62 -18.85 15.94
C GLY A 437 21.86 -17.99 15.75
N GLY A 438 21.85 -17.18 14.69
CA GLY A 438 22.87 -16.18 14.39
C GLY A 438 22.48 -14.74 14.78
N PRO A 439 23.43 -13.79 14.76
CA PRO A 439 23.18 -12.36 14.99
C PRO A 439 22.14 -11.78 14.03
N LEU A 440 21.40 -10.76 14.49
CA LEU A 440 20.45 -10.01 13.65
C LEU A 440 20.96 -8.59 13.41
N ALA A 441 21.36 -8.32 12.17
CA ALA A 441 21.83 -6.99 11.77
C ALA A 441 20.72 -6.08 11.22
N ALA A 442 19.74 -6.67 10.54
CA ALA A 442 18.72 -5.97 9.77
C ALA A 442 17.41 -5.75 10.56
N SER A 443 16.66 -4.69 10.20
CA SER A 443 15.30 -4.47 10.72
C SER A 443 14.35 -5.62 10.32
N PRO A 444 13.42 -6.03 11.20
CA PRO A 444 12.35 -6.96 10.81
C PRO A 444 11.35 -6.27 9.88
N VAL A 445 10.90 -6.96 8.84
CA VAL A 445 9.86 -6.47 7.90
C VAL A 445 8.52 -7.11 8.24
N ILE A 446 7.47 -6.30 8.38
CA ILE A 446 6.14 -6.79 8.76
C ILE A 446 5.20 -6.93 7.56
N TRP A 447 4.61 -8.12 7.41
CA TRP A 447 3.56 -8.39 6.44
C TRP A 447 2.65 -9.52 6.91
N ALA A 448 1.33 -9.38 6.72
CA ALA A 448 0.32 -10.37 7.10
C ALA A 448 0.54 -10.97 8.51
N GLY A 449 0.68 -10.11 9.51
CA GLY A 449 0.89 -10.50 10.91
C GLY A 449 2.19 -11.26 11.21
N ALA A 450 3.12 -11.34 10.25
CA ALA A 450 4.42 -11.97 10.42
C ALA A 450 5.54 -10.93 10.43
N ALA A 451 6.53 -11.14 11.31
CA ALA A 451 7.83 -10.50 11.26
C ALA A 451 8.78 -11.39 10.45
N LEU A 452 9.30 -10.82 9.36
CA LEU A 452 10.24 -11.42 8.44
C LEU A 452 11.62 -10.83 8.71
N LEU A 453 12.61 -11.66 8.99
CA LEU A 453 13.96 -11.21 9.35
C LEU A 453 14.98 -12.25 8.93
N CYS A 454 16.18 -11.80 8.60
CA CYS A 454 17.30 -12.66 8.26
C CYS A 454 18.34 -12.62 9.37
N ASP A 455 18.95 -13.76 9.67
CA ASP A 455 20.15 -13.83 10.51
C ASP A 455 21.42 -13.94 9.68
N GLU A 456 22.57 -13.67 10.33
CA GLU A 456 23.87 -13.73 9.66
C GLU A 456 24.33 -15.17 9.36
N ASP A 457 23.69 -16.19 9.95
CA ASP A 457 23.93 -17.62 9.66
C ASP A 457 23.20 -18.08 8.38
N GLY A 458 22.42 -17.20 7.76
CA GLY A 458 21.84 -17.37 6.44
C GLY A 458 20.40 -17.84 6.41
N TRP A 459 19.66 -17.69 7.52
CA TRP A 459 18.26 -18.07 7.61
C TRP A 459 17.32 -16.86 7.51
N LEU A 460 16.30 -16.96 6.66
CA LEU A 460 15.11 -16.13 6.70
C LEU A 460 14.08 -16.78 7.63
N HIS A 461 13.66 -16.05 8.66
CA HIS A 461 12.62 -16.47 9.60
C HIS A 461 11.32 -15.70 9.37
N ALA A 462 10.20 -16.40 9.47
CA ALA A 462 8.90 -15.80 9.67
C ALA A 462 8.36 -16.16 11.06
N ILE A 463 8.03 -15.13 11.81
CA ILE A 463 7.57 -15.23 13.19
C ILE A 463 6.23 -14.54 13.30
N ASP A 464 5.29 -15.11 14.03
CA ASP A 464 4.08 -14.42 14.42
C ASP A 464 4.42 -13.16 15.24
N ALA A 465 4.18 -11.98 14.66
CA ALA A 465 4.53 -10.70 15.27
C ALA A 465 3.76 -10.40 16.58
N ARG A 466 2.68 -11.13 16.86
CA ARG A 466 1.91 -11.00 18.11
C ARG A 466 2.43 -11.94 19.19
N SER A 467 2.62 -13.21 18.86
CA SER A 467 2.90 -14.27 19.83
C SER A 467 4.38 -14.63 19.97
N GLY A 468 5.23 -14.29 18.99
CA GLY A 468 6.61 -14.76 18.91
C GLY A 468 6.75 -16.20 18.44
N GLY A 469 5.64 -16.86 18.07
CA GLY A 469 5.65 -18.24 17.59
C GLY A 469 6.28 -18.35 16.19
N PRO A 470 7.15 -19.35 15.94
CA PRO A 470 7.69 -19.57 14.60
C PRO A 470 6.58 -19.99 13.63
N LEU A 471 6.55 -19.39 12.44
CA LEU A 471 5.66 -19.78 11.36
C LEU A 471 6.39 -20.71 10.38
N TRP A 472 7.55 -20.26 9.89
CA TRP A 472 8.42 -21.02 9.00
C TRP A 472 9.80 -20.39 8.96
N LYS A 473 10.78 -21.12 8.42
CA LYS A 473 12.11 -20.59 8.08
C LYS A 473 12.66 -21.26 6.83
N VAL A 474 13.50 -20.55 6.10
CA VAL A 474 14.15 -21.04 4.88
C VAL A 474 15.57 -20.48 4.81
N GLU A 475 16.49 -21.25 4.22
CA GLU A 475 17.87 -20.82 4.01
C GLU A 475 17.94 -19.94 2.76
N VAL A 476 18.61 -18.80 2.89
CA VAL A 476 18.79 -17.82 1.82
C VAL A 476 20.24 -17.34 1.69
N GLY A 477 21.12 -17.64 2.66
CA GLY A 477 22.48 -17.10 2.72
C GLY A 477 22.58 -15.86 3.61
N THR A 478 23.81 -15.49 4.01
CA THR A 478 24.06 -14.40 4.97
C THR A 478 23.48 -13.07 4.49
N VAL A 479 22.73 -12.36 5.34
CA VAL A 479 22.12 -11.07 4.99
C VAL A 479 22.45 -10.02 6.06
N HIS A 480 23.07 -8.91 5.66
CA HIS A 480 23.27 -7.74 6.53
C HIS A 480 22.25 -6.62 6.28
N ALA A 481 21.66 -6.59 5.09
CA ALA A 481 20.77 -5.53 4.64
C ALA A 481 19.28 -5.85 4.92
N THR A 482 18.44 -4.83 5.09
CA THR A 482 17.01 -5.04 5.34
C THR A 482 16.30 -5.46 4.05
N PRO A 483 15.59 -6.61 4.03
CA PRO A 483 14.79 -7.01 2.87
C PRO A 483 13.76 -5.95 2.46
N ALA A 484 13.38 -5.94 1.19
CA ALA A 484 12.34 -5.06 0.68
C ALA A 484 11.09 -5.86 0.32
N LEU A 485 9.90 -5.40 0.69
CA LEU A 485 8.64 -6.09 0.42
C LEU A 485 7.68 -5.21 -0.37
N LEU A 486 7.09 -5.76 -1.41
CA LEU A 486 6.02 -5.15 -2.18
C LEU A 486 4.80 -6.07 -2.22
N PRO A 487 3.63 -5.68 -1.70
CA PRO A 487 2.39 -6.39 -1.97
C PRO A 487 2.16 -6.47 -3.48
N THR A 488 1.85 -7.63 -4.04
CA THR A 488 1.67 -7.79 -5.50
C THR A 488 0.24 -8.11 -5.88
N GLY A 489 -0.58 -8.51 -4.90
CA GLY A 489 -2.00 -8.78 -5.11
C GLY A 489 -2.77 -9.00 -3.80
N PRO A 490 -4.04 -9.41 -3.89
CA PRO A 490 -4.84 -9.84 -2.74
C PRO A 490 -4.12 -10.93 -1.96
N ALA A 491 -3.72 -10.64 -0.71
CA ALA A 491 -2.99 -11.59 0.11
C ALA A 491 -1.70 -12.12 -0.55
N GLU A 492 -1.10 -11.39 -1.51
CA GLU A 492 0.16 -11.76 -2.16
C GLU A 492 1.18 -10.64 -2.01
N ALA A 493 2.45 -11.00 -1.83
CA ALA A 493 3.56 -10.07 -1.82
C ALA A 493 4.81 -10.71 -2.43
N THR A 494 5.71 -9.86 -2.91
CA THR A 494 7.07 -10.25 -3.26
C THR A 494 8.03 -9.66 -2.25
N LEU A 495 8.87 -10.51 -1.66
CA LEU A 495 9.96 -10.15 -0.75
C LEU A 495 11.29 -10.27 -1.51
N VAL A 496 12.03 -9.18 -1.60
CA VAL A 496 13.36 -9.14 -2.19
C VAL A 496 14.40 -9.16 -1.07
N ILE A 497 15.32 -10.12 -1.16
CA ILE A 497 16.41 -10.32 -0.21
C ILE A 497 17.70 -10.24 -1.00
N ALA A 498 18.64 -9.41 -0.56
CA ALA A 498 19.99 -9.39 -1.10
C ALA A 498 20.94 -9.95 -0.04
N THR A 499 21.63 -11.03 -0.38
CA THR A 499 22.63 -11.67 0.46
C THR A 499 23.95 -10.91 0.36
N TRP A 500 24.76 -10.99 1.41
CA TRP A 500 26.06 -10.35 1.45
C TRP A 500 26.99 -10.79 0.30
N PRO A 501 27.05 -12.08 -0.12
CA PRO A 501 27.86 -12.49 -1.26
C PRO A 501 27.43 -11.93 -2.63
N GLY A 502 26.20 -11.40 -2.77
CA GLY A 502 25.72 -10.83 -4.04
C GLY A 502 24.49 -11.49 -4.64
N GLU A 503 23.98 -12.58 -4.07
CA GLU A 503 22.76 -13.21 -4.55
C GLU A 503 21.52 -12.40 -4.13
N VAL A 504 20.65 -12.11 -5.08
CA VAL A 504 19.39 -11.40 -4.87
C VAL A 504 18.23 -12.35 -5.18
N HIS A 505 17.41 -12.66 -4.19
CA HIS A 505 16.24 -13.52 -4.33
C HIS A 505 14.95 -12.70 -4.28
N ALA A 506 14.03 -12.94 -5.21
CA ALA A 506 12.65 -12.51 -5.09
C ALA A 506 11.78 -13.70 -4.68
N LEU A 507 11.19 -13.63 -3.50
CA LEU A 507 10.35 -14.68 -2.94
C LEU A 507 8.86 -14.30 -3.01
N ARG A 508 8.02 -15.26 -3.38
CA ARG A 508 6.55 -15.10 -3.40
C ARG A 508 5.96 -15.48 -2.06
N LEU A 509 5.28 -14.52 -1.45
CA LEU A 509 4.55 -14.70 -0.21
C LEU A 509 3.04 -14.71 -0.47
N SER A 510 2.32 -15.52 0.28
CA SER A 510 0.86 -15.53 0.38
C SER A 510 0.41 -15.32 1.82
N ALA A 511 -0.78 -14.75 2.03
CA ALA A 511 -1.39 -14.63 3.35
C ALA A 511 -2.46 -15.73 3.52
N ALA A 512 -2.02 -16.96 3.82
CA ALA A 512 -2.91 -18.07 4.14
C ALA A 512 -3.46 -17.88 5.56
N SER A 513 -4.79 -17.99 5.74
CA SER A 513 -5.47 -17.78 7.03
C SER A 513 -5.08 -16.50 7.79
N GLY A 514 -4.68 -15.44 7.05
CA GLY A 514 -4.25 -14.17 7.61
C GLY A 514 -2.79 -14.13 8.09
N ARG A 515 -1.98 -15.15 7.78
CA ARG A 515 -0.56 -15.25 8.12
C ARG A 515 0.30 -15.37 6.88
N ALA A 516 1.47 -14.72 6.90
CA ALA A 516 2.45 -14.86 5.84
C ALA A 516 2.94 -16.31 5.72
N ALA A 517 2.93 -16.82 4.50
CA ALA A 517 3.45 -18.13 4.11
C ALA A 517 4.24 -17.97 2.80
N LEU A 518 5.24 -18.82 2.59
CA LEU A 518 5.83 -18.99 1.26
C LEU A 518 4.79 -19.65 0.34
N ARG A 519 4.73 -19.25 -0.93
CA ARG A 519 3.90 -19.96 -1.90
C ARG A 519 4.39 -21.39 -2.06
N ALA A 520 3.46 -22.34 -1.96
CA ALA A 520 3.76 -23.77 -1.92
C ALA A 520 4.17 -24.37 -3.27
N ASP A 521 3.74 -23.75 -4.37
CA ASP A 521 4.02 -24.20 -5.74
C ASP A 521 5.37 -23.70 -6.25
N GLU A 522 5.64 -22.41 -6.06
CA GLU A 522 6.85 -21.75 -6.55
C GLU A 522 7.23 -20.59 -5.60
N PRO A 523 8.05 -20.87 -4.56
CA PRO A 523 8.39 -19.88 -3.54
C PRO A 523 9.39 -18.84 -4.01
N ILE A 524 10.27 -19.19 -4.96
CA ILE A 524 11.27 -18.29 -5.55
C ILE A 524 10.75 -17.86 -6.93
N LEU A 525 10.57 -16.56 -7.12
CA LEU A 525 10.20 -15.97 -8.40
C LEU A 525 11.40 -15.91 -9.34
N TRP A 526 12.55 -15.48 -8.82
CA TRP A 526 13.85 -15.49 -9.52
C TRP A 526 14.99 -15.29 -8.51
N THR A 527 16.20 -15.64 -8.96
CA THR A 527 17.47 -15.30 -8.30
C THR A 527 18.35 -14.56 -9.31
N TYR A 528 19.06 -13.53 -8.86
CA TYR A 528 19.99 -12.74 -9.65
C TYR A 528 21.34 -12.69 -8.92
N ASP A 529 22.46 -12.82 -9.63
CA ASP A 529 23.79 -12.70 -9.05
C ASP A 529 24.42 -11.35 -9.44
N LEU A 530 24.75 -10.52 -8.45
CA LEU A 530 25.42 -9.24 -8.67
C LEU A 530 26.91 -9.38 -8.95
N GLU A 531 27.51 -10.53 -8.63
CA GLU A 531 28.96 -10.78 -8.64
C GLU A 531 29.73 -9.75 -7.78
N ASP A 532 29.08 -9.21 -6.75
CA ASP A 532 29.59 -8.14 -5.89
C ASP A 532 28.96 -8.21 -4.49
N GLU A 533 29.68 -7.75 -3.48
CA GLU A 533 29.18 -7.74 -2.11
C GLU A 533 27.99 -6.79 -1.95
N VAL A 534 27.05 -7.09 -1.06
CA VAL A 534 25.90 -6.21 -0.79
C VAL A 534 25.85 -5.77 0.66
N TRP A 535 25.94 -4.46 0.86
CA TRP A 535 25.78 -3.78 2.15
C TRP A 535 24.53 -2.89 2.20
N ALA A 536 24.08 -2.46 1.02
CA ALA A 536 22.92 -1.60 0.82
C ALA A 536 21.62 -2.42 0.80
N SER A 537 20.57 -1.91 1.44
CA SER A 537 19.25 -2.55 1.37
C SER A 537 18.61 -2.33 0.00
N PRO A 538 17.98 -3.35 -0.61
CA PRO A 538 17.25 -3.18 -1.87
C PRO A 538 16.12 -2.15 -1.72
N ALA A 539 15.74 -1.54 -2.83
CA ALA A 539 14.50 -0.77 -2.95
C ALA A 539 13.59 -1.42 -3.99
N ILE A 540 12.28 -1.35 -3.79
CA ILE A 540 11.28 -1.89 -4.70
C ILE A 540 10.16 -0.87 -4.84
N ALA A 541 9.63 -0.70 -6.05
CA ALA A 541 8.51 0.20 -6.29
C ALA A 541 7.59 -0.38 -7.36
N ARG A 542 6.31 0.03 -7.30
CA ARG A 542 5.41 -0.18 -8.43
C ARG A 542 5.81 0.76 -9.56
N SER A 543 5.95 0.23 -10.75
CA SER A 543 6.17 1.03 -11.94
C SER A 543 4.86 1.17 -12.71
N ALA A 544 4.43 2.42 -12.93
CA ALA A 544 3.30 2.73 -13.81
C ALA A 544 3.68 2.65 -15.30
N VAL A 545 4.88 2.13 -15.63
CA VAL A 545 5.32 1.95 -17.02
C VAL A 545 4.34 1.01 -17.71
N ALA A 546 3.41 1.61 -18.46
CA ALA A 546 2.86 1.00 -19.65
C ALA A 546 4.07 0.55 -20.49
N ALA A 547 4.10 -0.70 -20.94
CA ALA A 547 4.98 -1.10 -22.02
C ALA A 547 4.89 -0.04 -23.13
N PRO A 548 6.02 0.50 -23.62
CA PRO A 548 6.34 0.20 -25.01
C PRO A 548 7.85 0.19 -25.34
N LEU A 549 8.15 -0.34 -26.53
CA LEU A 549 9.40 -0.24 -27.34
C LEU A 549 10.18 -1.55 -27.59
N LEU A 550 9.50 -2.65 -27.87
CA LEU A 550 10.00 -3.65 -28.84
C LEU A 550 8.84 -4.09 -29.75
N ALA A 551 8.30 -3.15 -30.52
CA ALA A 551 7.41 -3.46 -31.64
C ALA A 551 8.24 -3.78 -32.90
N THR A 552 9.12 -4.79 -32.82
CA THR A 552 9.72 -5.47 -33.98
C THR A 552 10.13 -6.89 -33.62
N ALA A 553 9.19 -7.72 -33.16
CA ALA A 553 9.31 -9.17 -33.24
C ALA A 553 7.91 -9.81 -33.24
N ALA A 554 7.72 -10.82 -34.08
CA ALA A 554 6.44 -11.42 -34.45
C ALA A 554 5.63 -12.00 -33.26
N PRO A 555 4.30 -12.12 -33.39
CA PRO A 555 3.44 -12.57 -32.30
C PRO A 555 3.35 -14.11 -32.27
N ALA A 556 3.94 -14.73 -31.26
CA ALA A 556 3.55 -16.06 -30.80
C ALA A 556 4.04 -16.28 -29.35
N GLU A 557 3.12 -16.68 -28.47
CA GLU A 557 3.34 -17.31 -27.16
C GLU A 557 3.82 -16.50 -25.94
N VAL A 558 3.36 -15.25 -25.74
CA VAL A 558 3.40 -14.61 -24.41
C VAL A 558 2.03 -14.08 -24.02
N ALA A 559 1.11 -14.98 -23.64
CA ALA A 559 -0.22 -14.57 -23.19
C ALA A 559 -0.88 -15.58 -22.25
N ARG A 560 -0.29 -15.91 -21.09
CA ARG A 560 -0.99 -16.50 -19.91
C ARG A 560 -0.32 -16.21 -18.55
N GLY A 561 0.26 -15.02 -18.36
CA GLY A 561 0.63 -14.53 -17.01
C GLY A 561 -0.55 -13.80 -16.36
N PRO A 562 -0.82 -13.94 -15.04
CA PRO A 562 -1.88 -13.20 -14.38
C PRO A 562 -1.57 -11.70 -14.44
N ALA A 563 -2.60 -10.90 -14.70
CA ALA A 563 -2.52 -9.45 -14.71
C ALA A 563 -2.10 -8.90 -13.33
N GLY A 564 -0.79 -8.68 -13.14
CA GLY A 564 -0.17 -8.08 -11.96
C GLY A 564 0.93 -7.10 -12.41
N GLY A 565 0.81 -5.84 -12.02
CA GLY A 565 1.54 -4.70 -12.58
C GLY A 565 3.07 -4.75 -12.44
N HIS A 566 3.74 -4.16 -13.44
CA HIS A 566 5.20 -4.01 -13.54
C HIS A 566 5.80 -3.39 -12.26
N GLY A 567 6.70 -4.10 -11.59
CA GLY A 567 7.50 -3.56 -10.48
C GLY A 567 8.96 -3.42 -10.89
N VAL A 568 9.70 -2.56 -10.20
CA VAL A 568 11.15 -2.39 -10.37
C VAL A 568 11.84 -2.62 -9.03
N VAL A 569 12.89 -3.43 -9.05
CA VAL A 569 13.80 -3.66 -7.91
C VAL A 569 15.08 -2.91 -8.19
N VAL A 570 15.55 -2.10 -7.26
CA VAL A 570 16.84 -1.41 -7.32
C VAL A 570 17.76 -2.01 -6.27
N VAL A 571 18.92 -2.48 -6.73
CA VAL A 571 19.98 -3.07 -5.91
C VAL A 571 21.31 -2.39 -6.20
N ALA A 572 22.21 -2.36 -5.22
CA ALA A 572 23.53 -1.77 -5.36
C ALA A 572 24.59 -2.73 -4.83
N GLY A 573 25.54 -3.06 -5.70
CA GLY A 573 26.77 -3.75 -5.32
C GLY A 573 27.75 -2.78 -4.66
N TRP A 574 28.54 -3.30 -3.72
CA TRP A 574 29.51 -2.54 -2.95
C TRP A 574 30.56 -1.84 -3.82
N GLY A 575 30.94 -2.44 -4.94
CA GLY A 575 31.84 -1.90 -5.95
C GLY A 575 31.32 -0.66 -6.68
N GLY A 576 30.06 -0.25 -6.46
CA GLY A 576 29.51 1.02 -6.95
C GLY A 576 28.52 0.89 -8.12
N VAL A 577 28.19 -0.34 -8.54
CA VAL A 577 27.21 -0.58 -9.61
C VAL A 577 25.82 -0.70 -9.02
N VAL A 578 24.93 0.21 -9.41
CA VAL A 578 23.51 0.19 -9.08
C VAL A 578 22.73 -0.37 -10.28
N ARG A 579 21.87 -1.35 -10.05
CA ARG A 579 21.05 -1.99 -11.09
C ARG A 579 19.57 -1.84 -10.78
N ALA A 580 18.77 -1.72 -11.82
CA ALA A 580 17.34 -1.94 -11.76
C ALA A 580 16.97 -3.23 -12.48
N LEU A 581 16.22 -4.07 -11.78
CA LEU A 581 15.71 -5.34 -12.27
C LEU A 581 14.18 -5.27 -12.37
N ARG A 582 13.61 -5.93 -13.36
CA ARG A 582 12.17 -6.07 -13.46
C ARG A 582 11.68 -7.07 -12.42
N LEU A 583 10.68 -6.67 -11.63
CA LEU A 583 10.19 -7.49 -10.52
C LEU A 583 9.63 -8.85 -10.95
N SER A 584 9.09 -8.97 -12.17
CA SER A 584 8.41 -10.19 -12.62
C SER A 584 9.34 -11.36 -12.91
N ASP A 585 10.56 -11.09 -13.37
CA ASP A 585 11.47 -12.09 -13.96
C ASP A 585 12.94 -11.85 -13.62
N GLY A 586 13.29 -10.72 -12.99
CA GLY A 586 14.67 -10.39 -12.61
C GLY A 586 15.50 -9.86 -13.77
N GLU A 587 14.91 -9.59 -14.94
CA GLU A 587 15.66 -9.05 -16.08
C GLU A 587 16.22 -7.66 -15.78
N ASP A 588 17.48 -7.44 -16.17
CA ASP A 588 18.11 -6.12 -16.13
C ASP A 588 17.31 -5.11 -16.97
N LEU A 589 16.90 -4.01 -16.33
CA LEU A 589 16.31 -2.85 -17.00
C LEU A 589 17.38 -1.83 -17.35
N TRP A 590 18.26 -1.54 -16.39
CA TRP A 590 19.40 -0.65 -16.55
C TRP A 590 20.43 -0.85 -15.43
N ALA A 591 21.65 -0.40 -15.68
CA ALA A 591 22.72 -0.31 -14.70
C ALA A 591 23.38 1.07 -14.74
N HIS A 592 23.83 1.55 -13.58
CA HIS A 592 24.53 2.82 -13.43
C HIS A 592 25.72 2.63 -12.49
N ALA A 593 26.92 3.00 -12.94
CA ALA A 593 28.14 2.88 -12.15
C ALA A 593 28.48 4.23 -11.51
N LEU A 594 28.74 4.21 -10.21
CA LEU A 594 29.39 5.27 -9.46
C LEU A 594 30.90 4.99 -9.39
N GLU A 595 31.73 6.02 -9.21
CA GLU A 595 33.17 5.85 -9.03
C GLU A 595 33.51 5.24 -7.65
N GLY A 596 32.73 5.60 -6.64
CA GLY A 596 32.90 5.16 -5.26
C GLY A 596 32.05 3.95 -4.89
N ARG A 597 32.45 3.29 -3.80
CA ARG A 597 31.69 2.20 -3.19
C ARG A 597 30.31 2.65 -2.74
N VAL A 598 29.34 1.73 -2.71
CA VAL A 598 27.97 2.01 -2.26
C VAL A 598 27.63 1.16 -1.04
N THR A 599 27.46 1.82 0.09
CA THR A 599 26.93 1.24 1.34
C THR A 599 25.60 1.87 1.75
N ALA A 600 25.36 3.12 1.33
CA ALA A 600 24.09 3.79 1.47
C ALA A 600 23.02 3.11 0.59
N SER A 601 21.85 2.81 1.17
CA SER A 601 20.80 2.13 0.42
C SER A 601 20.19 3.07 -0.64
N PRO A 602 19.86 2.59 -1.85
CA PRO A 602 19.07 3.36 -2.80
C PRO A 602 17.71 3.73 -2.19
N VAL A 603 17.22 4.91 -2.54
CA VAL A 603 15.94 5.47 -2.06
C VAL A 603 15.09 5.81 -3.27
N ILE A 604 13.85 5.34 -3.32
CA ILE A 604 12.94 5.66 -4.42
C ILE A 604 11.99 6.76 -3.97
N SER A 605 11.75 7.78 -4.80
CA SER A 605 10.65 8.72 -4.57
C SER A 605 10.19 9.37 -5.86
N GLY A 606 8.87 9.36 -6.11
CA GLY A 606 8.27 10.02 -7.27
C GLY A 606 8.78 9.51 -8.62
N GLY A 607 9.08 8.22 -8.73
CA GLY A 607 9.66 7.62 -9.94
C GLY A 607 11.14 7.94 -10.15
N LEU A 608 11.83 8.44 -9.13
CA LEU A 608 13.27 8.72 -9.15
C LEU A 608 14.00 7.84 -8.13
N VAL A 609 15.26 7.50 -8.42
CA VAL A 609 16.16 6.76 -7.54
C VAL A 609 17.27 7.69 -7.08
N TYR A 610 17.41 7.86 -5.77
CA TYR A 610 18.44 8.67 -5.13
C TYR A 610 19.52 7.72 -4.61
N ILE A 611 20.77 7.94 -5.04
CA ILE A 611 21.93 7.11 -4.69
C ILE A 611 23.09 7.99 -4.26
N ALA A 612 23.95 7.44 -3.40
CA ALA A 612 25.14 8.12 -2.89
C ALA A 612 26.31 7.14 -2.74
N SER A 613 27.55 7.64 -2.91
CA SER A 613 28.78 6.83 -2.78
C SER A 613 29.69 7.28 -1.64
N GLU A 614 30.61 6.39 -1.24
CA GLU A 614 31.68 6.67 -0.28
C GLU A 614 32.73 7.67 -0.79
N LEU A 615 32.69 8.04 -2.07
CA LEU A 615 33.52 9.11 -2.65
C LEU A 615 32.76 10.44 -2.79
N GLY A 616 31.54 10.52 -2.24
CA GLY A 616 30.75 11.75 -2.18
C GLY A 616 29.97 12.05 -3.46
N GLU A 617 29.79 11.07 -4.34
CA GLU A 617 28.89 11.22 -5.47
C GLU A 617 27.45 11.12 -4.99
N LEU A 618 26.62 12.05 -5.42
CA LEU A 618 25.18 12.02 -5.28
C LEU A 618 24.57 11.98 -6.67
N ALA A 619 23.66 11.05 -6.94
CA ALA A 619 22.97 10.98 -8.21
C ALA A 619 21.47 10.74 -8.02
N VAL A 620 20.69 11.32 -8.93
CA VAL A 620 19.27 11.05 -9.07
C VAL A 620 19.01 10.50 -10.45
N LEU A 621 18.49 9.28 -10.51
CA LEU A 621 18.20 8.56 -11.75
C LEU A 621 16.69 8.45 -11.93
N ASP A 622 16.26 8.37 -13.19
CA ASP A 622 14.91 7.97 -13.54
C ASP A 622 14.71 6.47 -13.27
N LEU A 623 13.70 6.09 -12.48
CA LEU A 623 13.48 4.70 -12.08
C LEU A 623 13.23 3.77 -13.28
N ALA A 624 12.56 4.26 -14.32
CA ALA A 624 12.19 3.44 -15.48
C ALA A 624 13.35 3.27 -16.47
N THR A 625 14.16 4.33 -16.65
CA THR A 625 15.13 4.39 -17.75
C THR A 625 16.59 4.41 -17.30
N GLY A 626 16.87 4.63 -16.01
CA GLY A 626 18.23 4.84 -15.49
C GLY A 626 18.83 6.18 -15.92
N ALA A 627 18.06 7.03 -16.61
CA ALA A 627 18.55 8.31 -17.10
C ALA A 627 18.90 9.23 -15.93
N VAL A 628 20.13 9.75 -15.94
CA VAL A 628 20.61 10.70 -14.94
C VAL A 628 19.80 11.99 -15.03
N ARG A 629 19.13 12.37 -13.95
CA ARG A 629 18.35 13.59 -13.82
C ARG A 629 19.10 14.70 -13.08
N TRP A 630 20.02 14.31 -12.21
CA TRP A 630 20.86 15.23 -11.44
C TRP A 630 22.07 14.48 -10.89
N THR A 631 23.21 15.15 -10.82
CA THR A 631 24.40 14.67 -10.10
C THR A 631 25.06 15.81 -9.34
N ARG A 632 25.77 15.45 -8.28
CA ARG A 632 26.63 16.37 -7.53
C ARG A 632 27.77 15.57 -6.92
N ARG A 633 28.96 16.18 -6.89
CA ARG A 633 30.13 15.60 -6.23
C ARG A 633 30.52 16.45 -5.03
N GLU A 634 30.57 15.80 -3.88
CA GLU A 634 30.98 16.38 -2.61
C GLU A 634 32.39 15.92 -2.23
N ARG A 635 33.02 16.64 -1.30
CA ARG A 635 34.39 16.32 -0.84
C ARG A 635 34.47 15.15 0.13
N THR A 636 33.34 14.76 0.72
CA THR A 636 33.22 13.73 1.74
C THR A 636 32.25 12.66 1.27
N GLY A 637 32.53 11.41 1.66
CA GLY A 637 31.71 10.25 1.35
C GLY A 637 30.38 10.21 2.10
N VAL A 638 29.51 9.31 1.64
CA VAL A 638 28.22 9.00 2.24
C VAL A 638 28.11 7.49 2.44
N GLN A 639 27.92 7.07 3.70
CA GLN A 639 27.54 5.70 4.05
C GLN A 639 26.11 5.61 4.58
N ALA A 640 25.59 6.71 5.13
CA ALA A 640 24.22 6.72 5.62
C ALA A 640 23.21 6.76 4.48
N THR A 641 22.15 5.98 4.62
CA THR A 641 21.04 6.00 3.67
C THR A 641 20.40 7.40 3.66
N PRO A 642 20.32 8.09 2.50
CA PRO A 642 19.68 9.40 2.38
C PRO A 642 18.18 9.34 2.66
N LEU A 643 17.54 10.51 2.73
CA LEU A 643 16.07 10.62 2.77
C LEU A 643 15.57 11.58 1.70
N ALA A 644 14.69 11.10 0.82
CA ALA A 644 13.95 11.94 -0.12
C ALA A 644 12.52 12.14 0.39
N ALA A 645 12.25 13.27 1.06
CA ALA A 645 10.96 13.56 1.68
C ALA A 645 10.70 15.06 1.83
N GLY A 646 9.43 15.47 1.92
CA GLY A 646 9.03 16.86 2.10
C GLY A 646 9.59 17.84 1.04
N GLY A 647 9.75 17.37 -0.20
CA GLY A 647 10.31 18.14 -1.32
C GLY A 647 11.82 18.35 -1.27
N ALA A 648 12.54 17.66 -0.39
CA ALA A 648 13.98 17.79 -0.18
C ALA A 648 14.68 16.43 -0.19
N LEU A 649 15.97 16.44 -0.53
CA LEU A 649 16.90 15.33 -0.32
C LEU A 649 17.77 15.67 0.89
N TYR A 650 17.72 14.86 1.94
CA TYR A 650 18.57 14.99 3.12
C TYR A 650 19.68 13.94 3.06
N VAL A 651 20.93 14.38 3.25
CA VAL A 651 22.13 13.53 3.16
C VAL A 651 23.01 13.79 4.37
N ALA A 652 23.36 12.73 5.10
CA ALA A 652 24.34 12.77 6.16
C ALA A 652 25.68 12.21 5.65
N PHE A 653 26.73 13.00 5.79
CA PHE A 653 28.06 12.69 5.29
C PHE A 653 28.96 12.13 6.40
N MET A 654 29.97 11.36 6.01
CA MET A 654 30.91 10.71 6.92
C MET A 654 31.67 11.72 7.80
N ASP A 655 31.88 12.95 7.32
CA ASP A 655 32.51 14.04 8.08
C ASP A 655 31.66 14.61 9.23
N GLY A 656 30.47 14.05 9.46
CA GLY A 656 29.55 14.52 10.49
C GLY A 656 28.81 15.78 10.06
N THR A 657 28.41 15.90 8.79
CA THR A 657 27.51 16.97 8.34
C THR A 657 26.19 16.41 7.84
N LEU A 658 25.06 17.03 8.22
CA LEU A 658 23.74 16.78 7.64
C LEU A 658 23.39 17.94 6.73
N ARG A 659 23.01 17.66 5.48
CA ARG A 659 22.68 18.68 4.48
C ARG A 659 21.34 18.40 3.83
N ALA A 660 20.65 19.46 3.45
CA ALA A 660 19.43 19.35 2.65
C ALA A 660 19.62 19.97 1.27
N TYR A 661 19.11 19.30 0.26
CA TYR A 661 19.05 19.78 -1.12
C TYR A 661 17.59 20.00 -1.52
N ARG A 662 17.26 21.16 -2.08
CA ARG A 662 15.89 21.55 -2.47
C ARG A 662 15.87 22.17 -3.86
N ASP A 663 14.69 22.14 -4.51
CA ASP A 663 14.48 22.86 -5.78
C ASP A 663 14.67 24.36 -5.53
N ALA A 664 15.64 24.96 -6.23
CA ALA A 664 15.85 26.39 -6.21
C ALA A 664 14.62 27.10 -6.80
N THR A 665 13.73 27.59 -5.95
CA THR A 665 12.72 28.55 -6.39
C THR A 665 13.48 29.82 -6.80
N PRO A 666 13.25 30.40 -8.00
CA PRO A 666 13.88 31.67 -8.33
C PRO A 666 13.50 32.66 -7.24
N ALA A 667 14.50 33.18 -6.53
CA ALA A 667 14.31 34.30 -5.63
C ALA A 667 13.64 35.39 -6.45
N TRP A 668 12.40 35.76 -6.10
CA TRP A 668 11.80 36.98 -6.61
C TRP A 668 12.73 38.10 -6.18
N THR A 669 13.53 38.63 -7.11
CA THR A 669 14.33 39.82 -6.88
C THR A 669 13.35 40.97 -6.65
N ALA A 670 13.11 41.28 -5.39
CA ALA A 670 12.50 42.53 -4.98
C ALA A 670 13.44 43.67 -5.40
N GLY A 671 13.22 44.25 -6.57
CA GLY A 671 14.04 45.34 -7.09
C GLY A 671 14.15 45.35 -8.60
N GLY A 672 13.03 45.63 -9.27
CA GLY A 672 13.00 45.94 -10.69
C GLY A 672 11.99 47.06 -10.92
N VAL A 673 12.38 48.28 -10.55
CA VAL A 673 11.68 49.49 -11.02
C VAL A 673 11.79 49.46 -12.55
N ARG A 674 10.63 49.41 -13.21
CA ARG A 674 10.51 49.80 -14.61
C ARG A 674 10.76 51.31 -14.66
N GLU A 675 11.90 51.73 -15.18
CA GLU A 675 12.01 53.04 -15.82
C GLU A 675 11.61 52.85 -17.29
N ASP A 676 10.51 53.55 -17.62
CA ASP A 676 9.98 54.01 -18.92
C ASP A 676 10.24 53.22 -20.21
#